data_AF-A0A0C2I283-F1
#
_entry.id   AF-A0A0C2I283-F1
#
_cell.length_a   1.000
_cell.length_b   1.000
_cell.length_c   1.000
_cell.angle_alpha   90.00
_cell.angle_beta   90.00
_cell.angle_gamma   90.00
#
_symmetry.space_group_name_H-M   'P 1'
#
loop_
_entity.id
_entity.type
_entity.pdbx_description
1 polymer ?
#
loop_
_entity_poly.entity_id
_entity_poly.type
_entity_poly.pdbx_seq_one_letter_code
_entity_poly.pdbx_strand_id
1 'polypeptide(L)'
;MSTRNWPRHLLCLSLSLPLGSALACGPDFPLRLLEDRAQSLADLPETNFQFEVNRLGEAVAGLKPATEATLTPYWDSDDNTKPYREQRDKVEASELPENLRAEVARLRNLADPQQVETEGASLPAELRLYIAGAVAFQSGDAQRAVDYFRQVLALPADQRKLRSTWAAYSLGRALVALSAQAEAGVDTPADSAAPVVTSPELQAQARLAFQQTRALSAGDFSDPLELGIASLGEEARLARFDNDWNRAIALYASQSRLGSNSGYTSLKQVAGELARLPDDELGALLKEKNVQALLTAYVLSRVGGFFDEQPEADQRLSRMVLASVAGSLDNADRLAALSYQKGDYAGAKAFVGHAGDGGLAWWVRAKLALRDGDKVQAAAAYAKAAKAFPKDEVWGPRRAPDWSFESIQPGCRVQGESAILALDRGDYLQAFDQLYRSQDIYWLDAATVAERVLTLDELKTYVDAHVPAPPAAKPEDKDNYVRRPVAAQLRELLGRRLLREGRYDEAPKYFDSPELQATARDYGRDRQQAVSRWTATGRAESLFAAATLARKSGMEILGYEMAPDYRALDGYYSLGAAELKPGPFLETAEVQRQQASVAKPDRRYHYRWVAADLANQAADQLPHSSQAFAAVLCKAANWVAGSDEEIQYYQRYVEQGPYVSWAANFGRQCQAPDFDQANRRYLTQPLNSVRSALRPYKVALVVGGLALFGGLAALWVRRRKAKL
;
A
#
# COMPACT_ATOMS: atom_id res chain seq x y z
N MET A 1 48.72 -37.78 16.88
CA MET A 1 47.94 -36.85 16.01
C MET A 1 46.48 -37.01 16.43
N SER A 2 45.98 -36.09 17.26
CA SER A 2 44.66 -36.18 17.91
C SER A 2 43.81 -35.01 17.44
N THR A 3 42.74 -35.30 16.71
CA THR A 3 41.76 -34.32 16.20
C THR A 3 40.77 -33.97 17.31
N ARG A 4 40.85 -32.73 17.79
CA ARG A 4 40.02 -32.20 18.88
C ARG A 4 38.62 -31.86 18.38
N ASN A 5 37.65 -32.66 18.82
CA ASN A 5 36.23 -32.28 18.84
C ASN A 5 36.06 -31.05 19.73
N TRP A 6 35.62 -29.91 19.18
CA TRP A 6 34.96 -28.85 19.94
C TRP A 6 33.61 -28.52 19.27
N PRO A 7 32.52 -28.33 20.04
CA PRO A 7 31.30 -29.05 19.76
C PRO A 7 30.08 -28.14 19.49
N ARG A 8 28.99 -28.83 19.17
CA ARG A 8 27.57 -28.45 19.08
C ARG A 8 27.00 -27.59 20.23
N HIS A 9 27.81 -27.14 21.19
CA HIS A 9 27.39 -26.31 22.31
C HIS A 9 27.38 -24.80 22.00
N LEU A 10 28.08 -24.33 20.95
CA LEU A 10 28.01 -22.92 20.53
C LEU A 10 26.68 -22.56 19.86
N LEU A 11 25.99 -23.53 19.24
CA LEU A 11 24.67 -23.31 18.65
C LEU A 11 23.57 -23.22 19.73
N CYS A 12 23.67 -24.01 20.80
CA CYS A 12 22.70 -23.96 21.90
C CYS A 12 22.81 -22.68 22.76
N LEU A 13 23.99 -22.06 22.85
CA LEU A 13 24.19 -20.78 23.54
C LEU A 13 23.63 -19.57 22.76
N SER A 14 23.40 -19.70 21.45
CA SER A 14 22.73 -18.66 20.67
C SER A 14 21.20 -18.63 20.84
N LEU A 15 20.61 -19.71 21.36
CA LEU A 15 19.16 -19.85 21.59
C LEU A 15 18.72 -19.49 23.03
N SER A 16 19.67 -19.23 23.93
CA SER A 16 19.41 -18.91 25.34
C SER A 16 19.74 -17.46 25.73
N LEU A 17 20.07 -16.60 24.76
CA LEU A 17 19.97 -15.16 24.98
C LEU A 17 18.48 -14.84 25.17
N PRO A 18 18.09 -14.15 26.25
CA PRO A 18 16.77 -13.59 26.33
C PRO A 18 16.71 -12.56 25.20
N LEU A 19 16.14 -12.96 24.06
CA LEU A 19 15.58 -12.05 23.09
C LEU A 19 14.52 -11.30 23.91
N GLY A 20 14.96 -10.21 24.55
CA GLY A 20 14.10 -9.32 25.31
C GLY A 20 12.91 -9.05 24.42
N SER A 21 11.72 -9.28 24.96
CA SER A 21 10.44 -9.29 24.27
C SER A 21 10.48 -8.31 23.10
N ALA A 22 10.87 -8.82 21.93
CA ALA A 22 10.70 -8.09 20.71
C ALA A 22 9.19 -8.09 20.59
N LEU A 23 8.58 -7.00 21.05
CA LEU A 23 7.30 -6.53 20.58
C LEU A 23 7.51 -6.34 19.07
N ALA A 24 7.55 -7.45 18.33
CA ALA A 24 7.40 -7.44 16.91
C ALA A 24 6.07 -6.72 16.73
N CYS A 25 6.15 -5.50 16.21
CA CYS A 25 4.97 -4.77 15.80
C CYS A 25 4.17 -5.75 14.95
N GLY A 26 2.97 -6.10 15.40
CA GLY A 26 2.07 -6.89 14.57
C GLY A 26 1.92 -6.19 13.20
N PRO A 27 1.55 -6.91 12.14
CA PRO A 27 1.37 -6.28 10.84
C PRO A 27 0.39 -5.10 10.96
N ASP A 28 0.78 -3.94 10.45
CA ASP A 28 -0.11 -2.79 10.32
C ASP A 28 -1.24 -3.17 9.34
N PHE A 29 -2.48 -3.25 9.83
CA PHE A 29 -3.64 -3.56 8.98
C PHE A 29 -4.16 -2.30 8.29
N PRO A 30 -4.63 -2.40 7.03
CA PRO A 30 -5.17 -1.26 6.33
C PRO A 30 -6.48 -0.79 6.98
N LEU A 31 -6.68 0.52 7.02
CA LEU A 31 -7.93 1.14 7.44
C LEU A 31 -9.09 0.67 6.55
N ARG A 32 -10.23 0.34 7.17
CA ARG A 32 -11.47 -0.04 6.49
C ARG A 32 -12.53 1.03 6.68
N LEU A 33 -13.02 1.59 5.57
CA LEU A 33 -14.04 2.65 5.59
C LEU A 33 -15.41 2.15 6.06
N LEU A 34 -15.71 0.87 5.83
CA LEU A 34 -17.02 0.29 6.12
C LEU A 34 -17.16 -0.24 7.54
N GLU A 35 -16.07 -0.33 8.31
CA GLU A 35 -16.06 -0.83 9.69
C GLU A 35 -16.72 0.14 10.67
N ASP A 36 -16.30 1.41 10.64
CA ASP A 36 -16.99 2.52 11.29
C ASP A 36 -17.29 3.62 10.27
N ARG A 37 -18.47 3.51 9.66
CA ARG A 37 -18.93 4.44 8.61
C ARG A 37 -19.15 5.85 9.13
N ALA A 38 -19.68 5.98 10.35
CA ALA A 38 -19.93 7.27 10.96
C ALA A 38 -18.62 8.00 11.24
N GLN A 39 -17.64 7.31 11.84
CA GLN A 39 -16.31 7.85 12.06
C GLN A 39 -15.58 8.16 10.75
N SER A 40 -15.65 7.28 9.75
CA SER A 40 -15.03 7.50 8.45
C SER A 40 -15.57 8.74 7.73
N LEU A 41 -16.89 8.98 7.83
CA LEU A 41 -17.53 10.17 7.30
C LEU A 41 -17.29 11.42 8.15
N ALA A 42 -17.10 11.29 9.46
CA ALA A 42 -16.79 12.43 10.33
C ALA A 42 -15.32 12.88 10.22
N ASP A 43 -14.39 11.94 10.06
CA ASP A 43 -12.94 12.17 9.99
C ASP A 43 -12.57 12.92 8.71
N LEU A 44 -11.89 14.06 8.84
CA LEU A 44 -11.23 14.74 7.73
C LEU A 44 -9.72 14.53 7.88
N PRO A 45 -9.11 13.64 7.09
CA PRO A 45 -7.71 13.28 7.23
C PRO A 45 -6.78 14.49 7.20
N GLU A 46 -5.76 14.47 8.04
CA GLU A 46 -4.65 15.42 8.01
C GLU A 46 -3.89 15.34 6.69
N THR A 47 -3.37 16.47 6.25
CA THR A 47 -2.55 16.53 5.04
C THR A 47 -1.11 16.14 5.34
N ASN A 48 -0.25 16.11 4.33
CA ASN A 48 1.17 15.83 4.51
C ASN A 48 2.00 17.12 4.37
N PHE A 49 2.97 17.32 5.27
CA PHE A 49 3.73 18.56 5.31
C PHE A 49 4.51 18.78 4.01
N GLN A 50 5.14 17.72 3.49
CA GLN A 50 5.89 17.77 2.23
C GLN A 50 4.99 18.18 1.07
N PHE A 51 3.77 17.63 1.01
CA PHE A 51 2.80 17.98 -0.02
C PHE A 51 2.38 19.46 0.08
N GLU A 52 2.01 19.91 1.28
CA GLU A 52 1.52 21.29 1.48
C GLU A 52 2.61 22.33 1.23
N VAL A 53 3.85 22.10 1.68
CA VAL A 53 4.93 23.07 1.43
C VAL A 53 5.39 23.11 -0.03
N ASN A 54 5.32 21.99 -0.75
CA ASN A 54 5.65 21.97 -2.18
C ASN A 54 4.66 22.80 -3.00
N ARG A 55 3.40 22.95 -2.55
CA ARG A 55 2.44 23.87 -3.17
C ARG A 55 2.79 25.35 -2.99
N LEU A 56 3.52 25.69 -1.93
CA LEU A 56 3.95 27.07 -1.67
C LEU A 56 5.10 27.49 -2.61
N GLY A 57 5.84 26.52 -3.14
CA GLY A 57 6.99 26.75 -4.01
C GLY A 57 6.60 27.11 -5.43
N GLU A 58 7.36 28.00 -6.05
CA GLU A 58 7.20 28.35 -7.47
C GLU A 58 8.06 27.43 -8.34
N ALA A 59 7.63 27.23 -9.59
CA ALA A 59 8.45 26.52 -10.56
C ALA A 59 9.57 27.45 -11.03
N VAL A 60 10.83 27.03 -10.85
CA VAL A 60 11.98 27.81 -11.30
C VAL A 60 12.35 27.38 -12.72
N ALA A 61 12.21 28.29 -13.68
CA ALA A 61 12.47 28.00 -15.09
C ALA A 61 13.90 27.47 -15.31
N GLY A 62 14.01 26.36 -16.05
CA GLY A 62 15.28 25.75 -16.44
C GLY A 62 15.94 24.86 -15.39
N LEU A 63 15.49 24.88 -14.13
CA LEU A 63 15.95 23.91 -13.12
C LEU A 63 15.18 22.60 -13.25
N LYS A 64 15.92 21.48 -13.18
CA LYS A 64 15.37 20.12 -13.19
C LYS A 64 15.08 19.65 -11.76
N PRO A 65 14.20 18.65 -11.55
CA PRO A 65 14.04 18.01 -10.25
C PRO A 65 15.37 17.45 -9.74
N ALA A 66 15.55 17.51 -8.42
CA ALA A 66 16.66 16.97 -7.68
C ALA A 66 16.80 15.46 -7.92
N THR A 67 18.05 15.00 -7.99
CA THR A 67 18.40 13.59 -8.05
C THR A 67 19.23 13.20 -6.83
N GLU A 68 19.79 11.99 -6.82
CA GLU A 68 20.79 11.58 -5.82
C GLU A 68 22.03 12.48 -5.80
N ALA A 69 22.22 13.33 -6.84
CA ALA A 69 23.27 14.34 -6.88
C ALA A 69 22.98 15.58 -6.01
N THR A 70 21.71 15.88 -5.71
CA THR A 70 21.36 16.96 -4.77
C THR A 70 21.83 16.56 -3.37
N LEU A 71 22.54 17.49 -2.73
CA LEU A 71 23.09 17.33 -1.38
C LEU A 71 22.00 16.90 -0.38
N THR A 72 22.17 15.71 0.18
CA THR A 72 21.28 15.15 1.21
C THR A 72 22.01 15.14 2.56
N PRO A 73 21.45 15.74 3.62
CA PRO A 73 22.05 15.62 4.95
C PRO A 73 22.04 14.18 5.45
N TYR A 74 23.22 13.66 5.76
CA TYR A 74 23.41 12.35 6.37
C TYR A 74 23.63 12.53 7.88
N TRP A 75 22.86 11.82 8.70
CA TRP A 75 22.80 12.00 10.16
C TRP A 75 23.71 11.05 10.96
N ASP A 76 24.51 10.22 10.28
CA ASP A 76 25.15 9.04 10.86
C ASP A 76 26.69 9.09 10.74
N SER A 77 27.30 10.24 11.07
CA SER A 77 28.77 10.33 11.23
C SER A 77 29.21 11.46 12.16
N ASP A 78 30.26 11.21 12.96
CA ASP A 78 30.93 12.22 13.81
C ASP A 78 31.53 13.40 13.01
N ASP A 79 31.77 13.21 11.69
CA ASP A 79 32.07 14.27 10.73
C ASP A 79 30.98 14.38 9.66
N ASN A 80 29.93 15.14 9.98
CA ASN A 80 28.82 15.47 9.08
C ASN A 80 29.27 16.08 7.73
N THR A 81 30.53 16.49 7.57
CA THR A 81 31.05 17.06 6.32
C THR A 81 31.69 16.05 5.37
N LYS A 82 32.03 14.85 5.86
CA LYS A 82 32.70 13.80 5.06
C LYS A 82 31.84 13.28 3.90
N PRO A 83 30.56 12.91 4.09
CA PRO A 83 29.72 12.43 2.98
C PRO A 83 29.58 13.45 1.85
N TYR A 84 29.51 14.74 2.17
CA TYR A 84 29.43 15.81 1.16
C TYR A 84 30.73 15.96 0.35
N ARG A 85 31.90 15.84 0.99
CA ARG A 85 33.19 15.87 0.27
C ARG A 85 33.34 14.66 -0.64
N GLU A 86 32.96 13.47 -0.17
CA GLU A 86 33.00 12.23 -0.96
C GLU A 86 32.05 12.29 -2.17
N GLN A 87 30.82 12.78 -1.99
CA GLN A 87 29.87 12.99 -3.08
C GLN A 87 30.42 13.98 -4.11
N ARG A 88 30.92 15.14 -3.67
CA ARG A 88 31.56 16.15 -4.53
C ARG A 88 32.71 15.54 -5.33
N ASP A 89 33.60 14.81 -4.68
CA ASP A 89 34.79 14.24 -5.33
C ASP A 89 34.41 13.16 -6.35
N LYS A 90 33.42 12.31 -6.03
CA LYS A 90 32.87 11.31 -6.95
C LYS A 90 32.24 11.95 -8.19
N VAL A 91 31.40 12.97 -7.98
CA VAL A 91 30.70 13.67 -9.06
C VAL A 91 31.70 14.44 -9.94
N GLU A 92 32.65 15.15 -9.33
CA GLU A 92 33.68 15.87 -10.08
C GLU A 92 34.57 14.92 -10.89
N ALA A 93 34.97 13.79 -10.31
CA ALA A 93 35.74 12.79 -11.04
C ALA A 93 34.98 12.27 -12.27
N SER A 94 33.64 12.20 -12.24
CA SER A 94 32.84 11.73 -13.38
C SER A 94 32.85 12.70 -14.57
N GLU A 95 33.05 14.00 -14.33
CA GLU A 95 33.14 15.02 -15.39
C GLU A 95 34.54 15.19 -15.96
N LEU A 96 35.56 14.76 -15.20
CA LEU A 96 36.96 14.96 -15.56
C LEU A 96 37.51 13.74 -16.32
N PRO A 97 38.32 13.97 -17.38
CA PRO A 97 39.18 12.97 -17.97
C PRO A 97 40.08 12.30 -16.93
N GLU A 98 40.35 11.00 -17.09
CA GLU A 98 41.11 10.19 -16.13
C GLU A 98 42.49 10.80 -15.78
N ASN A 99 43.15 11.39 -16.79
CA ASN A 99 44.45 12.04 -16.64
C ASN A 99 44.42 13.34 -15.80
N LEU A 100 43.25 13.95 -15.57
CA LEU A 100 43.12 15.19 -14.79
C LEU A 100 42.63 14.95 -13.35
N ARG A 101 42.02 13.80 -13.06
CA ARG A 101 41.42 13.50 -11.75
C ARG A 101 42.44 13.52 -10.60
N ALA A 102 43.57 12.85 -10.80
CA ALA A 102 44.62 12.76 -9.78
C ALA A 102 45.24 14.14 -9.48
N GLU A 103 45.41 14.96 -10.51
CA GLU A 103 45.99 16.29 -10.38
C GLU A 103 45.01 17.25 -9.67
N VAL A 104 43.72 17.24 -10.02
CA VAL A 104 42.70 18.02 -9.30
C VAL A 104 42.61 17.62 -7.83
N ALA A 105 42.64 16.31 -7.53
CA ALA A 105 42.63 15.82 -6.15
C ALA A 105 43.89 16.24 -5.38
N ARG A 106 45.07 16.23 -6.02
CA ARG A 106 46.33 16.69 -5.43
C ARG A 106 46.27 18.18 -5.08
N LEU A 107 45.89 19.03 -6.04
CA LEU A 107 45.88 20.49 -5.87
C LEU A 107 44.87 20.95 -4.81
N ARG A 108 43.74 20.26 -4.66
CA ARG A 108 42.74 20.56 -3.61
C ARG A 108 43.26 20.40 -2.18
N ASN A 109 44.32 19.62 -1.98
CA ASN A 109 44.92 19.41 -0.66
C ASN A 109 46.03 20.42 -0.35
N LEU A 110 46.33 21.34 -1.26
CA LEU A 110 47.27 22.44 -1.00
C LEU A 110 46.64 23.47 -0.06
N ALA A 111 47.49 24.18 0.68
CA ALA A 111 47.06 25.22 1.62
C ALA A 111 47.16 26.64 1.05
N ASP A 112 48.00 26.85 0.02
CA ASP A 112 48.23 28.16 -0.59
C ASP A 112 47.61 28.24 -2.00
N PRO A 113 46.67 29.17 -2.24
CA PRO A 113 46.10 29.41 -3.57
C PRO A 113 47.14 29.73 -4.65
N GLN A 114 48.25 30.42 -4.33
CA GLN A 114 49.29 30.76 -5.31
C GLN A 114 50.08 29.51 -5.75
N GLN A 115 50.26 28.57 -4.82
CA GLN A 115 50.86 27.28 -5.11
C GLN A 115 49.96 26.45 -6.04
N VAL A 116 48.63 26.51 -5.86
CA VAL A 116 47.67 25.87 -6.79
C VAL A 116 47.82 26.43 -8.20
N GLU A 117 47.97 27.75 -8.35
CA GLU A 117 48.16 28.35 -9.66
C GLU A 117 49.48 27.96 -10.32
N THR A 118 50.57 27.91 -9.55
CA THR A 118 51.90 27.59 -10.06
C THR A 118 52.00 26.11 -10.45
N GLU A 119 51.57 25.22 -9.55
CA GLU A 119 51.66 23.77 -9.76
C GLU A 119 50.59 23.24 -10.70
N GLY A 120 49.42 23.88 -10.75
CA GLY A 120 48.32 23.50 -11.62
C GLY A 120 48.38 24.06 -13.04
N ALA A 121 49.49 24.68 -13.45
CA ALA A 121 49.62 25.37 -14.74
C ALA A 121 49.27 24.53 -15.98
N SER A 122 49.31 23.20 -15.86
CA SER A 122 48.91 22.24 -16.90
C SER A 122 47.39 22.04 -17.02
N LEU A 123 46.60 22.50 -16.04
CA LEU A 123 45.14 22.40 -16.04
C LEU A 123 44.50 23.55 -16.84
N PRO A 124 43.31 23.32 -17.44
CA PRO A 124 42.45 24.38 -17.95
C PRO A 124 42.25 25.50 -16.93
N ALA A 125 42.21 26.75 -17.41
CA ALA A 125 42.12 27.94 -16.56
C ALA A 125 40.92 27.88 -15.60
N GLU A 126 39.76 27.38 -16.05
CA GLU A 126 38.57 27.25 -15.21
C GLU A 126 38.78 26.31 -14.01
N LEU A 127 39.54 25.22 -14.16
CA LEU A 127 39.80 24.26 -13.09
C LEU A 127 40.83 24.84 -12.11
N ARG A 128 41.93 25.37 -12.64
CA ARG A 128 43.02 25.94 -11.85
C ARG A 128 42.55 27.11 -10.99
N LEU A 129 41.86 28.09 -11.58
CA LEU A 129 41.34 29.27 -10.87
C LEU A 129 40.27 28.88 -9.86
N TYR A 130 39.39 27.93 -10.19
CA TYR A 130 38.37 27.45 -9.25
C TYR A 130 38.99 26.77 -8.03
N ILE A 131 39.99 25.89 -8.23
CA ILE A 131 40.67 25.21 -7.12
C ILE A 131 41.42 26.23 -6.26
N ALA A 132 42.10 27.22 -6.85
CA ALA A 132 42.77 28.28 -6.10
C ALA A 132 41.77 29.07 -5.24
N GLY A 133 40.61 29.42 -5.79
CA GLY A 133 39.51 30.05 -5.04
C GLY A 133 38.95 29.16 -3.92
N ALA A 134 38.81 27.85 -4.17
CA ALA A 134 38.33 26.90 -3.17
C ALA A 134 39.33 26.73 -2.01
N VAL A 135 40.63 26.68 -2.30
CA VAL A 135 41.70 26.65 -1.29
C VAL A 135 41.71 27.95 -0.47
N ALA A 136 41.58 29.12 -1.14
CA ALA A 136 41.50 30.41 -0.45
C ALA A 136 40.29 30.47 0.50
N PHE A 137 39.15 29.96 0.04
CA PHE A 137 37.93 29.90 0.84
C PHE A 137 38.09 28.96 2.06
N GLN A 138 38.74 27.81 1.87
CA GLN A 138 39.01 26.86 2.95
C GLN A 138 40.02 27.38 3.98
N SER A 139 40.99 28.20 3.55
CA SER A 139 41.97 28.83 4.44
C SER A 139 41.43 30.06 5.17
N GLY A 140 40.17 30.45 4.93
CA GLY A 140 39.51 31.61 5.57
C GLY A 140 39.76 32.96 4.88
N ASP A 141 40.48 32.99 3.75
CA ASP A 141 40.75 34.21 2.97
C ASP A 141 39.59 34.47 1.99
N ALA A 142 38.50 35.01 2.53
CA ALA A 142 37.26 35.22 1.80
C ALA A 142 37.41 36.21 0.64
N GLN A 143 38.20 37.28 0.84
CA GLN A 143 38.44 38.28 -0.21
C GLN A 143 39.15 37.67 -1.42
N ARG A 144 40.24 36.91 -1.17
CA ARG A 144 40.96 36.24 -2.26
C ARG A 144 40.11 35.18 -2.96
N ALA A 145 39.26 34.47 -2.22
CA ALA A 145 38.30 33.54 -2.80
C ALA A 145 37.31 34.25 -3.74
N VAL A 146 36.75 35.39 -3.33
CA VAL A 146 35.87 36.24 -4.16
C VAL A 146 36.58 36.62 -5.47
N ASP A 147 37.83 37.05 -5.39
CA ASP A 147 38.60 37.48 -6.56
C ASP A 147 38.83 36.33 -7.54
N TYR A 148 39.20 35.13 -7.06
CA TYR A 148 39.37 33.96 -7.92
C TYR A 148 38.06 33.49 -8.57
N PHE A 149 36.95 33.45 -7.83
CA PHE A 149 35.67 33.02 -8.42
C PHE A 149 35.17 34.03 -9.47
N ARG A 150 35.41 35.33 -9.27
CA ARG A 150 35.15 36.36 -10.31
C ARG A 150 36.00 36.12 -11.55
N GLN A 151 37.27 35.76 -11.40
CA GLN A 151 38.14 35.43 -12.53
C GLN A 151 37.63 34.23 -13.32
N VAL A 152 37.15 33.16 -12.67
CA VAL A 152 36.52 32.02 -13.35
C VAL A 152 35.32 32.47 -14.18
N LEU A 153 34.45 33.31 -13.62
CA LEU A 153 33.24 33.80 -14.29
C LEU A 153 33.54 34.80 -15.43
N ALA A 154 34.70 35.47 -15.38
CA ALA A 154 35.17 36.39 -16.41
C ALA A 154 35.78 35.68 -17.64
N LEU A 155 36.08 34.38 -17.55
CA LEU A 155 36.56 33.60 -18.70
C LEU A 155 35.49 33.56 -19.81
N PRO A 156 35.90 33.44 -21.09
CA PRO A 156 34.99 33.19 -22.21
C PRO A 156 34.11 31.96 -21.96
N ALA A 157 32.83 32.03 -22.33
CA ALA A 157 31.82 31.02 -21.96
C ALA A 157 32.15 29.58 -22.41
N ASP A 158 32.88 29.45 -23.52
CA ASP A 158 33.41 28.19 -24.07
C ASP A 158 34.57 27.61 -23.25
N GLN A 159 35.26 28.43 -22.44
CA GLN A 159 36.41 28.04 -21.61
C GLN A 159 36.06 27.81 -20.13
N ARG A 160 34.79 28.04 -19.73
CA ARG A 160 34.32 27.89 -18.34
C ARG A 160 33.10 26.98 -18.19
N LYS A 161 32.97 25.99 -19.08
CA LYS A 161 31.78 25.13 -19.15
C LYS A 161 31.58 24.25 -17.91
N LEU A 162 32.65 23.83 -17.24
CA LEU A 162 32.61 22.90 -16.11
C LEU A 162 32.57 23.60 -14.74
N ARG A 163 33.06 24.84 -14.63
CA ARG A 163 33.19 25.53 -13.32
C ARG A 163 32.39 26.82 -13.17
N SER A 164 31.62 27.24 -14.16
CA SER A 164 30.79 28.46 -14.02
C SER A 164 29.77 28.35 -12.89
N THR A 165 28.96 27.28 -12.85
CA THR A 165 27.93 27.11 -11.82
C THR A 165 28.55 26.97 -10.43
N TRP A 166 29.65 26.22 -10.33
CA TRP A 166 30.42 26.05 -9.11
C TRP A 166 31.02 27.37 -8.61
N ALA A 167 31.60 28.17 -9.51
CA ALA A 167 32.21 29.45 -9.19
C ALA A 167 31.17 30.48 -8.76
N ALA A 168 30.00 30.57 -9.43
CA ALA A 168 28.92 31.46 -9.02
C ALA A 168 28.37 31.10 -7.64
N TYR A 169 28.16 29.81 -7.37
CA TYR A 169 27.70 29.34 -6.06
C TYR A 169 28.72 29.64 -4.96
N SER A 170 29.99 29.33 -5.21
CA SER A 170 31.08 29.56 -4.27
C SER A 170 31.38 31.04 -4.07
N LEU A 171 31.22 31.88 -5.10
CA LEU A 171 31.28 33.34 -5.00
C LEU A 171 30.24 33.87 -4.04
N GLY A 172 28.99 33.42 -4.15
CA GLY A 172 27.92 33.78 -3.21
C GLY A 172 28.32 33.46 -1.77
N ARG A 173 28.81 32.24 -1.51
CA ARG A 173 29.28 31.84 -0.19
C ARG A 173 30.50 32.62 0.31
N ALA A 174 31.45 32.95 -0.57
CA ALA A 174 32.61 33.76 -0.25
C ALA A 174 32.22 35.20 0.14
N LEU A 175 31.24 35.79 -0.57
CA LEU A 175 30.70 37.12 -0.24
C LEU A 175 29.99 37.14 1.12
N VAL A 176 29.27 36.07 1.48
CA VAL A 176 28.67 35.93 2.83
C VAL A 176 29.73 35.79 3.91
N ALA A 177 30.78 34.99 3.67
CA ALA A 177 31.88 34.88 4.61
C ALA A 177 32.60 36.23 4.80
N LEU A 178 32.82 36.96 3.70
CA LEU A 178 33.41 38.29 3.71
C LEU A 178 32.54 39.32 4.45
N SER A 179 31.21 39.28 4.28
CA SER A 179 30.32 40.17 5.03
C SER A 179 30.37 39.92 6.53
N ALA A 180 30.41 38.65 6.95
CA ALA A 180 30.54 38.30 8.37
C ALA A 180 31.89 38.77 8.96
N GLN A 181 32.98 38.67 8.19
CA GLN A 181 34.30 39.19 8.59
C GLN A 181 34.30 40.72 8.72
N ALA A 182 33.63 41.42 7.80
CA ALA A 182 33.51 42.88 7.83
C ALA A 182 32.71 43.36 9.06
N GLU A 183 31.65 42.65 9.46
CA GLU A 183 30.88 42.95 10.68
C GLU A 183 31.68 42.70 11.96
N ALA A 184 32.53 41.68 11.98
CA ALA A 184 33.40 41.36 13.11
C ALA A 184 34.57 42.35 13.29
N GLY A 185 34.95 43.10 12.25
CA GLY A 185 36.09 44.02 12.23
C GLY A 185 35.80 45.48 12.63
N VAL A 186 34.56 45.80 13.03
CA VAL A 186 34.06 47.18 13.23
C VAL A 186 34.66 47.91 14.45
N ASP A 187 35.51 47.26 15.26
CA ASP A 187 36.22 47.88 16.40
C ASP A 187 37.50 48.67 16.03
N THR A 188 37.75 48.99 14.74
CA THR A 188 38.95 49.77 14.33
C THR A 188 38.62 51.15 13.76
N PRO A 189 39.31 52.24 14.17
CA PRO A 189 39.04 53.60 13.69
C PRO A 189 39.38 53.75 12.20
N ALA A 190 38.45 54.36 11.47
CA ALA A 190 38.52 54.57 10.03
C ALA A 190 39.45 55.73 9.65
N ASP A 191 40.58 55.43 9.03
CA ASP A 191 41.34 56.35 8.17
C ASP A 191 41.83 55.60 6.93
N SER A 192 40.93 55.37 5.96
CA SER A 192 41.34 55.12 4.57
C SER A 192 40.25 55.51 3.58
N ALA A 193 40.66 56.24 2.53
CA ALA A 193 39.80 56.93 1.56
C ALA A 193 39.34 56.04 0.38
N ALA A 194 39.20 54.73 0.59
CA ALA A 194 38.57 53.84 -0.39
C ALA A 194 37.08 53.67 -0.04
N PRO A 195 36.16 53.51 -1.02
CA PRO A 195 34.79 53.16 -0.70
C PRO A 195 34.76 51.81 0.02
N VAL A 196 34.45 51.83 1.31
CA VAL A 196 34.29 50.62 2.13
C VAL A 196 32.99 49.96 1.70
N VAL A 197 33.09 48.79 1.06
CA VAL A 197 31.90 47.99 0.71
C VAL A 197 31.24 47.55 2.02
N THR A 198 29.96 47.86 2.18
CA THR A 198 29.23 47.56 3.43
C THR A 198 28.74 46.11 3.47
N SER A 199 28.52 45.55 4.65
CA SER A 199 27.99 44.19 4.80
C SER A 199 26.65 43.96 4.07
N PRO A 200 25.69 44.91 4.08
CA PRO A 200 24.48 44.82 3.25
C PRO A 200 24.75 44.79 1.75
N GLU A 201 25.74 45.53 1.25
CA GLU A 201 26.14 45.50 -0.17
C GLU A 201 26.76 44.15 -0.55
N LEU A 202 27.61 43.58 0.32
CA LEU A 202 28.18 42.24 0.12
C LEU A 202 27.10 41.15 0.12
N GLN A 203 26.13 41.22 1.02
CA GLN A 203 24.99 40.31 1.03
C GLN A 203 24.10 40.46 -0.22
N ALA A 204 23.90 41.69 -0.70
CA ALA A 204 23.20 41.94 -1.97
C ALA A 204 23.96 41.33 -3.16
N GLN A 205 25.28 41.46 -3.21
CA GLN A 205 26.12 40.80 -4.21
C GLN A 205 26.05 39.27 -4.09
N ALA A 206 26.01 38.72 -2.87
CA ALA A 206 25.87 37.29 -2.64
C ALA A 206 24.53 36.76 -3.20
N ARG A 207 23.43 37.48 -2.99
CA ARG A 207 22.12 37.16 -3.60
C ARG A 207 22.18 37.12 -5.13
N LEU A 208 22.83 38.11 -5.74
CA LEU A 208 23.02 38.15 -7.19
C LEU A 208 23.87 36.96 -7.69
N ALA A 209 24.90 36.57 -6.95
CA ALA A 209 25.71 35.40 -7.28
C ALA A 209 24.89 34.10 -7.23
N PHE A 210 24.03 33.91 -6.23
CA PHE A 210 23.12 32.75 -6.18
C PHE A 210 22.08 32.75 -7.31
N GLN A 211 21.55 33.91 -7.68
CA GLN A 211 20.68 34.05 -8.86
C GLN A 211 21.42 33.68 -10.15
N GLN A 212 22.68 34.12 -10.28
CA GLN A 212 23.54 33.77 -11.40
C GLN A 212 23.82 32.26 -11.45
N THR A 213 24.03 31.59 -10.33
CA THR A 213 24.16 30.12 -10.26
C THR A 213 22.96 29.43 -10.92
N ARG A 214 21.73 29.87 -10.62
CA ARG A 214 20.52 29.30 -11.23
C ARG A 214 20.45 29.58 -12.71
N ALA A 215 20.77 30.79 -13.14
CA ALA A 215 20.79 31.15 -14.55
C ALA A 215 21.80 30.31 -15.35
N LEU A 216 22.97 30.02 -14.76
CA LEU A 216 24.00 29.17 -15.37
C LEU A 216 23.56 27.70 -15.43
N SER A 217 23.01 27.16 -14.32
CA SER A 217 22.47 25.80 -14.23
C SER A 217 21.32 25.55 -15.22
N ALA A 218 20.46 26.56 -15.42
CA ALA A 218 19.38 26.53 -16.41
C ALA A 218 19.87 26.63 -17.87
N GLY A 219 21.11 27.10 -18.09
CA GLY A 219 21.72 27.25 -19.40
C GLY A 219 22.59 26.05 -19.80
N ASP A 220 23.56 26.30 -20.69
CA ASP A 220 24.46 25.27 -21.22
C ASP A 220 25.73 25.05 -20.37
N PHE A 221 25.67 25.31 -19.07
CA PHE A 221 26.81 25.11 -18.16
C PHE A 221 26.59 23.86 -17.30
N SER A 222 27.68 23.20 -16.93
CA SER A 222 27.57 21.99 -16.12
C SER A 222 27.10 22.30 -14.70
N ASP A 223 26.17 21.51 -14.20
CA ASP A 223 25.69 21.55 -12.82
C ASP A 223 25.48 20.13 -12.25
N PRO A 224 26.54 19.34 -12.14
CA PRO A 224 26.45 17.92 -11.79
C PRO A 224 26.13 17.70 -10.29
N LEU A 225 26.23 18.75 -9.47
CA LEU A 225 25.89 18.76 -8.04
C LEU A 225 24.57 19.49 -7.75
N GLU A 226 23.85 19.89 -8.81
CA GLU A 226 22.56 20.57 -8.71
C GLU A 226 22.64 21.83 -7.82
N LEU A 227 23.75 22.57 -7.91
CA LEU A 227 24.03 23.80 -7.17
C LEU A 227 23.04 24.91 -7.53
N GLY A 228 22.41 24.86 -8.70
CA GLY A 228 21.24 25.68 -9.02
C GLY A 228 20.13 25.51 -7.99
N ILE A 229 19.82 24.27 -7.58
CA ILE A 229 18.84 23.98 -6.52
C ILE A 229 19.37 24.45 -5.16
N ALA A 230 20.62 24.13 -4.82
CA ALA A 230 21.22 24.53 -3.54
C ALA A 230 21.24 26.05 -3.33
N SER A 231 21.45 26.82 -4.40
CA SER A 231 21.48 28.30 -4.35
C SER A 231 20.17 28.93 -3.87
N LEU A 232 19.03 28.26 -4.04
CA LEU A 232 17.73 28.74 -3.51
C LEU A 232 17.77 28.76 -1.98
N GLY A 233 18.31 27.70 -1.35
CA GLY A 233 18.40 27.60 0.10
C GLY A 233 19.40 28.59 0.70
N GLU A 234 20.53 28.83 0.02
CA GLU A 234 21.50 29.83 0.46
C GLU A 234 20.95 31.27 0.36
N GLU A 235 20.24 31.60 -0.72
CA GLU A 235 19.56 32.91 -0.83
C GLU A 235 18.41 33.04 0.18
N ALA A 236 17.67 31.97 0.43
CA ALA A 236 16.62 31.93 1.45
C ALA A 236 17.17 32.18 2.86
N ARG A 237 18.38 31.67 3.15
CA ARG A 237 19.06 31.92 4.42
C ARG A 237 19.39 33.39 4.62
N LEU A 238 19.84 34.08 3.57
CA LEU A 238 20.08 35.53 3.60
C LEU A 238 18.78 36.30 3.86
N ALA A 239 17.70 35.97 3.14
CA ALA A 239 16.40 36.59 3.39
C ALA A 239 15.91 36.37 4.84
N ARG A 240 16.13 35.16 5.39
CA ARG A 240 15.80 34.86 6.79
C ARG A 240 16.62 35.71 7.78
N PHE A 241 17.91 35.93 7.53
CA PHE A 241 18.74 36.80 8.39
C PHE A 241 18.31 38.26 8.35
N ASP A 242 17.80 38.72 7.20
CA ASP A 242 17.21 40.06 7.04
C ASP A 242 15.79 40.17 7.65
N ASN A 243 15.29 39.11 8.30
CA ASN A 243 13.89 38.97 8.77
C ASN A 243 12.83 39.07 7.64
N ASP A 244 13.23 38.88 6.38
CA ASP A 244 12.31 38.74 5.24
C ASP A 244 11.79 37.30 5.16
N TRP A 245 10.89 36.97 6.09
CA TRP A 245 10.30 35.65 6.23
C TRP A 245 9.52 35.24 4.99
N ASN A 246 8.77 36.16 4.38
CA ASN A 246 8.03 35.90 3.15
C ASN A 246 8.93 35.36 2.02
N ARG A 247 10.04 36.04 1.74
CA ARG A 247 10.97 35.63 0.69
C ARG A 247 11.73 34.36 1.05
N ALA A 248 12.15 34.23 2.31
CA ALA A 248 12.83 33.03 2.78
C ALA A 248 11.96 31.77 2.57
N ILE A 249 10.69 31.84 2.97
CA ILE A 249 9.74 30.74 2.81
C ILE A 249 9.49 30.42 1.32
N ALA A 250 9.31 31.42 0.47
CA ALA A 250 9.10 31.22 -0.97
C ALA A 250 10.28 30.48 -1.63
N LEU A 251 11.51 30.87 -1.29
CA LEU A 251 12.72 30.27 -1.84
C LEU A 251 12.93 28.84 -1.32
N TYR A 252 12.78 28.59 -0.02
CA TYR A 252 12.86 27.23 0.53
C TYR A 252 11.74 26.32 0.00
N ALA A 253 10.53 26.84 -0.20
CA ALA A 253 9.44 26.09 -0.79
C ALA A 253 9.69 25.75 -2.26
N SER A 254 10.25 26.68 -3.04
CA SER A 254 10.66 26.42 -4.42
C SER A 254 11.77 25.36 -4.48
N GLN A 255 12.71 25.40 -3.53
CA GLN A 255 13.74 24.38 -3.36
C GLN A 255 13.16 23.00 -3.02
N SER A 256 12.21 22.95 -2.07
CA SER A 256 11.50 21.72 -1.67
C SER A 256 10.68 21.12 -2.81
N ARG A 257 10.01 21.97 -3.60
CA ARG A 257 9.21 21.58 -4.77
C ARG A 257 10.05 20.90 -5.85
N LEU A 258 11.33 21.27 -5.98
CA LEU A 258 12.28 20.60 -6.86
C LEU A 258 12.71 19.21 -6.33
N GLY A 259 12.28 18.79 -5.15
CA GLY A 259 12.63 17.49 -4.54
C GLY A 259 13.82 17.53 -3.59
N SER A 260 14.32 18.73 -3.25
CA SER A 260 15.43 18.87 -2.31
C SER A 260 14.98 18.61 -0.86
N ASN A 261 15.59 17.60 -0.22
CA ASN A 261 15.36 17.33 1.20
C ASN A 261 15.79 18.50 2.09
N SER A 262 16.84 19.25 1.71
CA SER A 262 17.29 20.40 2.49
C SER A 262 16.23 21.51 2.54
N GLY A 263 15.57 21.81 1.41
CA GLY A 263 14.48 22.78 1.35
C GLY A 263 13.31 22.40 2.26
N TYR A 264 12.91 21.12 2.24
CA TYR A 264 11.90 20.58 3.14
C TYR A 264 12.28 20.73 4.62
N THR A 265 13.50 20.34 5.00
CA THR A 265 13.97 20.45 6.38
C THR A 265 14.10 21.90 6.85
N SER A 266 14.54 22.81 5.97
CA SER A 266 14.63 24.25 6.27
C SER A 266 13.25 24.84 6.56
N LEU A 267 12.21 24.44 5.84
CA LEU A 267 10.84 24.89 6.13
C LEU A 267 10.31 24.39 7.46
N LYS A 268 10.64 23.15 7.86
CA LYS A 268 10.33 22.66 9.21
C LYS A 268 11.03 23.49 10.28
N GLN A 269 12.30 23.82 10.06
CA GLN A 269 13.06 24.66 10.98
C GLN A 269 12.45 26.06 11.09
N VAL A 270 12.15 26.71 9.97
CA VAL A 270 11.50 28.04 9.94
C VAL A 270 10.14 28.00 10.65
N ALA A 271 9.30 26.99 10.39
CA ALA A 271 8.02 26.83 11.07
C ALA A 271 8.21 26.68 12.59
N GLY A 272 9.18 25.88 13.04
CA GLY A 272 9.50 25.70 14.46
C GLY A 272 10.08 26.95 15.13
N GLU A 273 10.81 27.78 14.40
CA GLU A 273 11.32 29.07 14.89
C GLU A 273 10.19 30.08 15.05
N LEU A 274 9.38 30.27 14.01
CA LEU A 274 8.20 31.15 14.03
C LEU A 274 7.22 30.76 15.13
N ALA A 275 7.00 29.45 15.34
CA ALA A 275 6.09 28.95 16.37
C ALA A 275 6.54 29.30 17.81
N ARG A 276 7.84 29.56 18.03
CA ARG A 276 8.40 29.92 19.34
C ARG A 276 8.39 31.42 19.62
N LEU A 277 8.07 32.27 18.63
CA LEU A 277 7.99 33.71 18.82
C LEU A 277 6.84 34.09 19.76
N PRO A 278 6.94 35.21 20.50
CA PRO A 278 5.84 35.79 21.28
C PRO A 278 4.58 36.07 20.44
N ASP A 279 3.41 36.12 21.10
CA ASP A 279 2.11 36.23 20.42
C ASP A 279 1.96 37.52 19.59
N ASP A 280 2.48 38.63 20.08
CA ASP A 280 2.43 39.94 19.43
C ASP A 280 3.31 39.98 18.17
N GLU A 281 4.55 39.47 18.27
CA GLU A 281 5.48 39.38 17.15
C GLU A 281 4.96 38.42 16.08
N LEU A 282 4.57 37.20 16.48
CA LEU A 282 4.00 36.22 15.56
C LEU A 282 2.69 36.72 14.95
N GLY A 283 1.85 37.41 15.72
CA GLY A 283 0.60 38.00 15.23
C GLY A 283 0.83 39.06 14.14
N ALA A 284 1.93 39.81 14.21
CA ALA A 284 2.33 40.74 13.15
C ALA A 284 2.79 39.98 11.89
N LEU A 285 3.64 38.96 12.05
CA LEU A 285 4.17 38.14 10.95
C LEU A 285 3.09 37.28 10.28
N LEU A 286 2.05 36.85 10.98
CA LEU A 286 0.92 36.08 10.41
C LEU A 286 0.10 36.87 9.39
N LYS A 287 0.28 38.19 9.27
CA LYS A 287 -0.30 39.00 8.20
C LYS A 287 0.42 38.80 6.87
N GLU A 288 1.64 38.29 6.91
CA GLU A 288 2.41 37.93 5.73
C GLU A 288 1.91 36.63 5.11
N LYS A 289 1.72 36.64 3.79
CA LYS A 289 1.13 35.53 3.04
C LYS A 289 1.85 34.19 3.24
N ASN A 290 3.17 34.16 3.05
CA ASN A 290 3.91 32.89 3.08
C ASN A 290 4.13 32.40 4.51
N VAL A 291 4.20 33.30 5.49
CA VAL A 291 4.24 32.96 6.92
C VAL A 291 2.95 32.26 7.33
N GLN A 292 1.79 32.87 7.02
CA GLN A 292 0.49 32.27 7.31
C GLN A 292 0.34 30.92 6.61
N ALA A 293 0.72 30.83 5.33
CA ALA A 293 0.59 29.60 4.55
C ALA A 293 1.48 28.46 5.07
N LEU A 294 2.73 28.75 5.44
CA LEU A 294 3.65 27.78 6.04
C LEU A 294 3.13 27.28 7.39
N LEU A 295 2.70 28.19 8.27
CA LEU A 295 2.20 27.80 9.59
C LEU A 295 0.87 27.07 9.51
N THR A 296 0.01 27.42 8.55
CA THR A 296 -1.21 26.65 8.23
C THR A 296 -0.84 25.23 7.80
N ALA A 297 0.11 25.08 6.87
CA ALA A 297 0.60 23.77 6.45
C ALA A 297 1.13 22.98 7.66
N TYR A 298 1.96 23.61 8.50
CA TYR A 298 2.58 22.97 9.66
C TYR A 298 1.60 22.44 10.71
N VAL A 299 0.48 23.14 10.95
CA VAL A 299 -0.55 22.68 11.90
C VAL A 299 -1.58 21.74 11.28
N LEU A 300 -1.84 21.85 9.97
CA LEU A 300 -2.78 21.00 9.23
C LEU A 300 -2.21 19.59 8.96
N SER A 301 -0.88 19.48 8.84
CA SER A 301 -0.25 18.32 8.23
C SER A 301 0.37 17.33 9.21
N ARG A 302 -0.22 17.15 10.39
CA ARG A 302 0.40 16.42 11.51
C ARG A 302 0.21 14.91 11.48
N VAL A 303 0.18 14.35 10.28
CA VAL A 303 0.20 12.91 10.05
C VAL A 303 1.35 12.27 10.84
N GLY A 304 1.01 11.53 11.89
CA GLY A 304 1.97 10.80 12.74
C GLY A 304 2.44 11.50 14.02
N GLY A 305 1.84 12.63 14.43
CA GLY A 305 1.98 13.12 15.82
C GLY A 305 1.26 12.18 16.79
N PHE A 306 1.90 11.80 17.90
CA PHE A 306 1.32 10.90 18.90
C PHE A 306 -0.04 11.46 19.41
N PHE A 307 -1.05 10.58 19.45
CA PHE A 307 -2.47 10.95 19.55
C PHE A 307 -2.99 11.36 20.93
N ASP A 308 -2.17 11.32 21.99
CA ASP A 308 -2.73 11.44 23.34
C ASP A 308 -2.54 12.81 24.02
N GLU A 309 -1.65 13.65 23.52
CA GLU A 309 -1.48 15.03 24.01
C GLU A 309 -1.11 15.91 22.82
N GLN A 310 -1.96 16.86 22.42
CA GLN A 310 -1.49 17.99 21.61
C GLN A 310 -0.79 18.94 22.56
N PRO A 311 0.54 19.14 22.47
CA PRO A 311 1.24 20.16 23.24
C PRO A 311 0.46 21.48 23.20
N GLU A 312 0.38 22.19 24.33
CA GLU A 312 -0.29 23.49 24.42
C GLU A 312 0.17 24.47 23.33
N ALA A 313 1.44 24.35 22.93
CA ALA A 313 2.05 25.10 21.83
C ALA A 313 1.30 24.95 20.49
N ASP A 314 0.75 23.77 20.21
CA ASP A 314 0.09 23.48 18.94
C ASP A 314 -1.34 23.99 18.90
N GLN A 315 -2.03 23.91 20.05
CA GLN A 315 -3.33 24.53 20.23
C GLN A 315 -3.20 26.05 20.14
N ARG A 316 -2.17 26.63 20.78
CA ARG A 316 -1.83 28.06 20.67
C ARG A 316 -1.64 28.44 19.21
N LEU A 317 -0.76 27.74 18.49
CA LEU A 317 -0.45 28.07 17.10
C LEU A 317 -1.68 27.93 16.19
N SER A 318 -2.49 26.87 16.36
CA SER A 318 -3.72 26.69 15.60
C SER A 318 -4.70 27.84 15.83
N ARG A 319 -4.89 28.29 17.09
CA ARG A 319 -5.75 29.44 17.41
C ARG A 319 -5.25 30.72 16.75
N MET A 320 -3.94 30.98 16.80
CA MET A 320 -3.35 32.17 16.19
C MET A 320 -3.49 32.18 14.66
N VAL A 321 -3.21 31.05 14.01
CA VAL A 321 -3.39 30.90 12.56
C VAL A 321 -4.86 31.11 12.17
N LEU A 322 -5.80 30.47 12.86
CA LEU A 322 -7.24 30.63 12.58
C LEU A 322 -7.76 32.04 12.89
N ALA A 323 -7.13 32.76 13.83
CA ALA A 323 -7.46 34.17 14.12
C ALA A 323 -6.84 35.16 13.11
N SER A 324 -5.86 34.75 12.31
CA SER A 324 -5.08 35.62 11.41
C SER A 324 -5.83 36.09 10.14
N VAL A 325 -7.16 36.17 10.19
CA VAL A 325 -8.06 36.34 9.03
C VAL A 325 -8.01 37.73 8.35
N ALA A 326 -7.07 38.59 8.73
CA ALA A 326 -7.08 40.01 8.37
C ALA A 326 -6.19 40.40 7.17
N GLY A 327 -5.50 39.46 6.50
CA GLY A 327 -4.51 39.79 5.44
C GLY A 327 -4.83 39.21 4.06
N SER A 328 -5.02 37.89 3.95
CA SER A 328 -5.30 37.18 2.70
C SER A 328 -6.03 35.86 3.00
N LEU A 329 -6.96 35.47 2.13
CA LEU A 329 -7.71 34.21 2.17
C LEU A 329 -7.32 33.28 1.02
N ASP A 330 -6.09 33.44 0.49
CA ASP A 330 -5.59 32.65 -0.64
C ASP A 330 -5.55 31.13 -0.35
N ASN A 331 -5.41 30.72 0.91
CA ASN A 331 -5.42 29.32 1.37
C ASN A 331 -6.67 28.97 2.20
N ALA A 332 -7.81 29.64 1.94
CA ALA A 332 -9.04 29.48 2.71
C ALA A 332 -9.54 28.02 2.81
N ASP A 333 -9.27 27.17 1.82
CA ASP A 333 -9.62 25.75 1.88
C ASP A 333 -8.82 24.98 2.95
N ARG A 334 -7.54 25.32 3.15
CA ARG A 334 -6.69 24.76 4.22
C ARG A 334 -7.12 25.27 5.58
N LEU A 335 -7.42 26.57 5.69
CA LEU A 335 -7.95 27.15 6.93
C LEU A 335 -9.30 26.50 7.30
N ALA A 336 -10.16 26.26 6.31
CA ALA A 336 -11.43 25.56 6.52
C ALA A 336 -11.22 24.11 7.00
N ALA A 337 -10.28 23.39 6.38
CA ALA A 337 -9.94 22.03 6.79
C ALA A 337 -9.38 21.98 8.22
N LEU A 338 -8.48 22.91 8.56
CA LEU A 338 -7.92 23.04 9.91
C LEU A 338 -9.02 23.35 10.93
N SER A 339 -9.89 24.32 10.67
CA SER A 339 -11.05 24.64 11.52
C SER A 339 -11.93 23.41 11.74
N TYR A 340 -12.21 22.65 10.67
CA TYR A 340 -13.01 21.42 10.77
C TYR A 340 -12.33 20.38 11.68
N GLN A 341 -11.02 20.12 11.48
CA GLN A 341 -10.25 19.17 12.30
C GLN A 341 -10.15 19.58 13.77
N LYS A 342 -10.14 20.88 14.07
CA LYS A 342 -10.17 21.41 15.45
C LYS A 342 -11.57 21.50 16.05
N GLY A 343 -12.61 21.10 15.31
CA GLY A 343 -14.01 21.14 15.76
C GLY A 343 -14.66 22.52 15.70
N ASP A 344 -14.00 23.52 15.10
CA ASP A 344 -14.57 24.84 14.81
C ASP A 344 -15.34 24.81 13.48
N TYR A 345 -16.53 24.20 13.51
CA TYR A 345 -17.36 24.06 12.31
C TYR A 345 -17.90 25.40 11.78
N ALA A 346 -18.08 26.39 12.66
CA ALA A 346 -18.52 27.73 12.26
C ALA A 346 -17.42 28.44 11.47
N GLY A 347 -16.17 28.40 11.97
CA GLY A 347 -15.00 28.89 11.24
C GLY A 347 -14.80 28.13 9.93
N ALA A 348 -14.92 26.79 9.94
CA ALA A 348 -14.81 25.99 8.73
C ALA A 348 -15.81 26.42 7.65
N LYS A 349 -17.07 26.69 8.03
CA LYS A 349 -18.11 27.20 7.14
C LYS A 349 -17.81 28.61 6.62
N ALA A 350 -17.26 29.48 7.47
CA ALA A 350 -16.86 30.83 7.08
C ALA A 350 -15.70 30.79 6.06
N PHE A 351 -14.61 30.08 6.36
CA PHE A 351 -13.44 29.96 5.48
C PHE A 351 -13.79 29.28 4.16
N VAL A 352 -14.55 28.19 4.18
CA VAL A 352 -14.92 27.49 2.94
C VAL A 352 -15.85 28.32 2.05
N GLY A 353 -16.52 29.34 2.60
CA GLY A 353 -17.28 30.33 1.81
C GLY A 353 -16.39 31.24 0.96
N HIS A 354 -15.14 31.43 1.36
CA HIS A 354 -14.12 32.20 0.62
C HIS A 354 -13.18 31.30 -0.20
N ALA A 355 -13.22 29.98 0.02
CA ALA A 355 -12.47 29.02 -0.77
C ALA A 355 -13.08 28.85 -2.17
N GLY A 356 -12.22 28.63 -3.18
CA GLY A 356 -12.66 28.28 -4.53
C GLY A 356 -13.27 26.87 -4.63
N ASP A 357 -13.32 26.35 -5.86
CA ASP A 357 -13.90 25.05 -6.19
C ASP A 357 -12.88 23.89 -6.19
N GLY A 358 -11.83 23.99 -5.38
CA GLY A 358 -10.81 22.94 -5.22
C GLY A 358 -11.35 21.70 -4.52
N GLY A 359 -10.67 20.56 -4.70
CA GLY A 359 -11.05 19.27 -4.11
C GLY A 359 -11.24 19.33 -2.59
N LEU A 360 -10.27 19.93 -1.86
CA LEU A 360 -10.34 20.05 -0.40
C LEU A 360 -11.51 20.90 0.06
N ALA A 361 -11.79 22.02 -0.62
CA ALA A 361 -12.92 22.88 -0.31
C ALA A 361 -14.26 22.13 -0.47
N TRP A 362 -14.42 21.39 -1.57
CA TRP A 362 -15.61 20.55 -1.77
C TRP A 362 -15.71 19.42 -0.74
N TRP A 363 -14.60 18.83 -0.33
CA TRP A 363 -14.59 17.81 0.70
C TRP A 363 -15.04 18.38 2.06
N VAL A 364 -14.54 19.55 2.47
CA VAL A 364 -15.01 20.24 3.69
C VAL A 364 -16.49 20.58 3.59
N ARG A 365 -16.97 21.06 2.43
CA ARG A 365 -18.42 21.31 2.20
C ARG A 365 -19.25 20.04 2.37
N ALA A 366 -18.76 18.90 1.89
CA ALA A 366 -19.43 17.61 2.05
C ALA A 366 -19.52 17.19 3.52
N LYS A 367 -18.42 17.33 4.27
CA LYS A 367 -18.35 17.02 5.70
C LYS A 367 -19.29 17.90 6.53
N LEU A 368 -19.32 19.20 6.24
CA LEU A 368 -20.25 20.14 6.88
C LEU A 368 -21.71 19.80 6.56
N ALA A 369 -22.02 19.46 5.31
CA ALA A 369 -23.38 19.04 4.92
C ALA A 369 -23.81 17.75 5.63
N LEU A 370 -22.92 16.78 5.80
CA LEU A 370 -23.20 15.57 6.59
C LEU A 370 -23.50 15.89 8.04
N ARG A 371 -22.72 16.80 8.63
CA ARG A 371 -22.94 17.26 10.01
C ARG A 371 -24.28 17.97 10.17
N ASP A 372 -24.69 18.75 9.17
CA ASP A 372 -26.00 19.41 9.12
C ASP A 372 -27.15 18.41 8.83
N GLY A 373 -26.85 17.13 8.58
CA GLY A 373 -27.82 16.08 8.26
C GLY A 373 -28.30 16.07 6.80
N ASP A 374 -27.75 16.94 5.95
CA ASP A 374 -28.12 17.04 4.54
C ASP A 374 -27.30 16.07 3.68
N LYS A 375 -27.74 14.81 3.64
CA LYS A 375 -27.11 13.75 2.84
C LYS A 375 -27.12 14.05 1.33
N VAL A 376 -28.09 14.83 0.84
CA VAL A 376 -28.21 15.17 -0.59
C VAL A 376 -27.13 16.17 -0.99
N GLN A 377 -26.97 17.25 -0.22
CA GLN A 377 -25.90 18.21 -0.43
C GLN A 377 -24.53 17.57 -0.20
N ALA A 378 -24.39 16.69 0.80
CA ALA A 378 -23.17 15.95 1.03
C ALA A 378 -22.76 15.12 -0.20
N ALA A 379 -23.68 14.31 -0.75
CA ALA A 379 -23.41 13.51 -1.95
C ALA A 379 -23.03 14.38 -3.16
N ALA A 380 -23.70 15.52 -3.35
CA ALA A 380 -23.37 16.46 -4.42
C ALA A 380 -21.97 17.10 -4.24
N ALA A 381 -21.62 17.48 -3.01
CA ALA A 381 -20.32 18.05 -2.69
C ALA A 381 -19.20 17.00 -2.84
N TYR A 382 -19.43 15.76 -2.42
CA TYR A 382 -18.50 14.65 -2.64
C TYR A 382 -18.25 14.37 -4.12
N ALA A 383 -19.29 14.38 -4.96
CA ALA A 383 -19.14 14.20 -6.40
C ALA A 383 -18.28 15.33 -7.02
N LYS A 384 -18.44 16.57 -6.56
CA LYS A 384 -17.60 17.70 -6.98
C LYS A 384 -16.16 17.55 -6.48
N ALA A 385 -15.96 17.13 -5.22
CA ALA A 385 -14.64 16.85 -4.67
C ALA A 385 -13.91 15.77 -5.48
N ALA A 386 -14.59 14.65 -5.78
CA ALA A 386 -14.03 13.54 -6.55
C ALA A 386 -13.57 13.96 -7.96
N LYS A 387 -14.25 14.95 -8.56
CA LYS A 387 -13.88 15.52 -9.87
C LYS A 387 -12.76 16.55 -9.77
N ALA A 388 -12.69 17.29 -8.66
CA ALA A 388 -11.75 18.40 -8.48
C ALA A 388 -10.37 17.94 -7.99
N PHE A 389 -10.25 16.79 -7.32
CA PHE A 389 -8.96 16.22 -6.96
C PHE A 389 -8.21 15.65 -8.19
N PRO A 390 -6.93 15.99 -8.38
CA PRO A 390 -6.05 15.32 -9.35
C PRO A 390 -5.96 13.81 -9.05
N LYS A 391 -5.88 12.99 -10.10
CA LYS A 391 -5.82 11.53 -9.96
C LYS A 391 -4.48 11.03 -9.38
N ASP A 392 -3.43 11.82 -9.57
CA ASP A 392 -2.05 11.56 -9.14
C ASP A 392 -1.71 12.26 -7.82
N GLU A 393 -2.66 12.94 -7.18
CA GLU A 393 -2.44 13.56 -5.87
C GLU A 393 -2.31 12.49 -4.79
N VAL A 394 -1.18 12.49 -4.09
CA VAL A 394 -0.87 11.56 -2.99
C VAL A 394 -0.37 12.38 -1.80
N TRP A 395 -1.03 12.24 -0.65
CA TRP A 395 -0.56 12.82 0.61
C TRP A 395 0.31 11.82 1.39
N GLY A 396 0.15 10.52 1.14
CA GLY A 396 1.02 9.48 1.67
C GLY A 396 0.52 8.84 2.96
N PRO A 397 1.38 8.10 3.68
CA PRO A 397 0.96 7.22 4.76
C PRO A 397 0.57 7.97 6.03
N ARG A 398 -0.52 7.54 6.68
CA ARG A 398 -0.94 7.95 8.03
C ARG A 398 -1.34 6.73 8.87
N ARG A 399 -1.44 6.96 10.18
CA ARG A 399 -2.11 6.05 11.12
C ARG A 399 -3.35 6.73 11.67
N ALA A 400 -4.47 6.01 11.68
CA ALA A 400 -5.69 6.44 12.35
C ALA A 400 -5.60 6.17 13.87
N PRO A 401 -6.55 6.70 14.68
CA PRO A 401 -6.51 6.55 16.14
C PRO A 401 -6.48 5.09 16.64
N ASP A 402 -7.02 4.16 15.85
CA ASP A 402 -7.04 2.71 16.13
C ASP A 402 -5.78 1.98 15.64
N TRP A 403 -4.72 2.72 15.26
CA TRP A 403 -3.48 2.23 14.66
C TRP A 403 -3.62 1.62 13.27
N SER A 404 -4.81 1.68 12.64
CA SER A 404 -4.95 1.26 11.25
C SER A 404 -4.17 2.17 10.31
N PHE A 405 -3.56 1.58 9.29
CA PHE A 405 -2.72 2.27 8.34
C PHE A 405 -3.50 2.69 7.10
N GLU A 406 -3.27 3.90 6.62
CA GLU A 406 -3.90 4.38 5.39
C GLU A 406 -2.89 5.17 4.57
N SER A 407 -2.77 4.86 3.27
CA SER A 407 -2.08 5.74 2.33
C SER A 407 -3.09 6.69 1.70
N ILE A 408 -3.03 7.97 2.08
CA ILE A 408 -4.02 8.95 1.67
C ILE A 408 -3.76 9.38 0.23
N GLN A 409 -4.68 8.95 -0.63
CA GLN A 409 -4.96 9.59 -1.91
C GLN A 409 -6.33 10.27 -1.77
N PRO A 410 -6.40 11.60 -1.73
CA PRO A 410 -7.65 12.30 -1.40
C PRO A 410 -8.79 11.99 -2.37
N GLY A 411 -8.49 11.82 -3.66
CA GLY A 411 -9.48 11.40 -4.65
C GLY A 411 -10.08 10.02 -4.34
N CYS A 412 -9.26 9.06 -3.93
CA CYS A 412 -9.71 7.72 -3.53
C CYS A 412 -10.50 7.77 -2.22
N ARG A 413 -10.01 8.51 -1.21
CA ARG A 413 -10.70 8.65 0.09
C ARG A 413 -12.09 9.25 -0.08
N VAL A 414 -12.20 10.33 -0.86
CA VAL A 414 -13.48 10.96 -1.20
C VAL A 414 -14.42 10.00 -1.90
N GLN A 415 -13.93 9.18 -2.83
CA GLN A 415 -14.75 8.17 -3.50
C GLN A 415 -15.20 7.06 -2.53
N GLY A 416 -14.32 6.60 -1.66
CA GLY A 416 -14.67 5.63 -0.63
C GLY A 416 -15.73 6.14 0.36
N GLU A 417 -15.63 7.41 0.78
CA GLU A 417 -16.67 8.05 1.59
C GLU A 417 -17.98 8.25 0.81
N SER A 418 -17.89 8.58 -0.48
CA SER A 418 -19.06 8.63 -1.37
C SER A 418 -19.76 7.28 -1.47
N ALA A 419 -19.00 6.18 -1.40
CA ALA A 419 -19.52 4.82 -1.43
C ALA A 419 -20.36 4.50 -0.20
N ILE A 420 -20.01 5.05 0.98
CA ILE A 420 -20.83 4.94 2.19
C ILE A 420 -22.22 5.55 1.96
N LEU A 421 -22.28 6.74 1.35
CA LEU A 421 -23.55 7.39 1.01
C LEU A 421 -24.32 6.65 -0.10
N ALA A 422 -23.60 5.97 -1.01
CA ALA A 422 -24.21 5.11 -2.02
C ALA A 422 -24.81 3.83 -1.41
N LEU A 423 -24.15 3.24 -0.41
CA LEU A 423 -24.68 2.11 0.37
C LEU A 423 -25.93 2.51 1.15
N ASP A 424 -25.89 3.66 1.82
CA ASP A 424 -27.00 4.21 2.61
C ASP A 424 -28.27 4.45 1.77
N ARG A 425 -28.13 4.82 0.50
CA ARG A 425 -29.27 4.97 -0.44
C ARG A 425 -29.66 3.69 -1.20
N GLY A 426 -28.96 2.58 -0.97
CA GLY A 426 -29.22 1.29 -1.64
C GLY A 426 -28.61 1.13 -3.03
N ASP A 427 -27.75 2.05 -3.49
CA ASP A 427 -27.07 2.00 -4.79
C ASP A 427 -25.77 1.16 -4.70
N TYR A 428 -25.93 -0.14 -4.43
CA TYR A 428 -24.82 -1.03 -4.10
C TYR A 428 -23.77 -1.17 -5.21
N LEU A 429 -24.19 -1.20 -6.48
CA LEU A 429 -23.26 -1.33 -7.61
C LEU A 429 -22.38 -0.08 -7.75
N GLN A 430 -22.96 1.09 -7.51
CA GLN A 430 -22.21 2.34 -7.55
C GLN A 430 -21.23 2.44 -6.38
N ALA A 431 -21.66 2.05 -5.18
CA ALA A 431 -20.77 1.99 -4.02
C ALA A 431 -19.57 1.07 -4.28
N PHE A 432 -19.84 -0.10 -4.85
CA PHE A 432 -18.79 -1.05 -5.23
C PHE A 432 -17.81 -0.45 -6.26
N ASP A 433 -18.31 0.17 -7.35
CA ASP A 433 -17.46 0.83 -8.36
C ASP A 433 -16.58 1.94 -7.76
N GLN A 434 -17.14 2.75 -6.86
CA GLN A 434 -16.40 3.81 -6.16
C GLN A 434 -15.26 3.26 -5.28
N LEU A 435 -15.51 2.18 -4.53
CA LEU A 435 -14.47 1.51 -3.73
C LEU A 435 -13.43 0.83 -4.63
N TYR A 436 -13.88 0.12 -5.67
CA TYR A 436 -13.03 -0.62 -6.59
C TYR A 436 -12.02 0.27 -7.34
N ARG A 437 -12.41 1.50 -7.69
CA ARG A 437 -11.52 2.49 -8.33
C ARG A 437 -10.32 2.87 -7.50
N SER A 438 -10.39 2.70 -6.17
CA SER A 438 -9.29 2.96 -5.25
C SER A 438 -8.23 1.86 -5.23
N GLN A 439 -8.41 0.79 -6.03
CA GLN A 439 -7.49 -0.33 -6.17
C GLN A 439 -7.09 -0.91 -4.79
N ASP A 440 -5.80 -1.04 -4.52
CA ASP A 440 -5.28 -1.65 -3.30
C ASP A 440 -5.60 -0.88 -2.01
N ILE A 441 -5.96 0.40 -2.10
CA ILE A 441 -6.16 1.27 -0.93
C ILE A 441 -7.37 0.81 -0.10
N TYR A 442 -8.51 0.57 -0.76
CA TYR A 442 -9.76 0.14 -0.11
C TYR A 442 -10.25 -1.21 -0.66
N TRP A 443 -9.33 -2.09 -1.07
CA TRP A 443 -9.67 -3.40 -1.62
C TRP A 443 -10.51 -4.24 -0.65
N LEU A 444 -10.22 -4.21 0.65
CA LEU A 444 -10.95 -5.01 1.64
C LEU A 444 -12.42 -4.57 1.78
N ASP A 445 -12.69 -3.26 1.66
CA ASP A 445 -14.05 -2.72 1.63
C ASP A 445 -14.76 -3.09 0.33
N ALA A 446 -14.07 -2.94 -0.82
CA ALA A 446 -14.61 -3.34 -2.14
C ALA A 446 -14.95 -4.84 -2.18
N ALA A 447 -14.07 -5.70 -1.64
CA ALA A 447 -14.27 -7.14 -1.51
C ALA A 447 -15.47 -7.47 -0.61
N THR A 448 -15.63 -6.76 0.50
CA THR A 448 -16.79 -6.91 1.39
C THR A 448 -18.10 -6.62 0.65
N VAL A 449 -18.17 -5.51 -0.11
CA VAL A 449 -19.37 -5.18 -0.91
C VAL A 449 -19.60 -6.21 -2.02
N ALA A 450 -18.54 -6.60 -2.75
CA ALA A 450 -18.62 -7.60 -3.82
C ALA A 450 -19.12 -8.96 -3.34
N GLU A 451 -18.63 -9.43 -2.20
CA GLU A 451 -18.91 -10.77 -1.70
C GLU A 451 -20.20 -10.83 -0.86
N ARG A 452 -20.47 -9.79 -0.07
CA ARG A 452 -21.53 -9.81 0.95
C ARG A 452 -22.77 -9.02 0.53
N VAL A 453 -22.64 -7.95 -0.26
CA VAL A 453 -23.75 -7.04 -0.57
C VAL A 453 -24.28 -7.21 -1.99
N LEU A 454 -23.41 -7.30 -3.00
CA LEU A 454 -23.86 -7.53 -4.37
C LEU A 454 -24.47 -8.94 -4.49
N THR A 455 -25.51 -9.05 -5.32
CA THR A 455 -25.96 -10.35 -5.81
C THR A 455 -24.91 -10.93 -6.75
N LEU A 456 -24.92 -12.26 -6.93
CA LEU A 456 -23.97 -12.93 -7.82
C LEU A 456 -24.09 -12.42 -9.27
N ASP A 457 -25.30 -12.15 -9.75
CA ASP A 457 -25.52 -11.65 -11.11
C ASP A 457 -25.09 -10.20 -11.29
N GLU A 458 -25.30 -9.32 -10.29
CA GLU A 458 -24.79 -7.94 -10.30
C GLU A 458 -23.25 -7.94 -10.39
N LEU A 459 -22.58 -8.71 -9.52
CA LEU A 459 -21.12 -8.85 -9.51
C LEU A 459 -20.60 -9.41 -10.84
N LYS A 460 -21.20 -10.50 -11.33
CA LYS A 460 -20.78 -11.14 -12.58
C LYS A 460 -20.92 -10.19 -13.78
N THR A 461 -22.06 -9.51 -13.88
CA THR A 461 -22.31 -8.55 -14.98
C THR A 461 -21.29 -7.43 -14.95
N TYR A 462 -20.97 -6.91 -13.77
CA TYR A 462 -19.94 -5.89 -13.63
C TYR A 462 -18.55 -6.38 -14.07
N VAL A 463 -18.13 -7.55 -13.58
CA VAL A 463 -16.80 -8.11 -13.87
C VAL A 463 -16.65 -8.41 -15.36
N ASP A 464 -17.66 -9.02 -15.99
CA ASP A 464 -17.63 -9.33 -17.43
C ASP A 464 -17.57 -8.05 -18.29
N ALA A 465 -18.19 -6.96 -17.86
CA ALA A 465 -18.24 -5.70 -18.61
C ALA A 465 -17.01 -4.80 -18.39
N HIS A 466 -16.44 -4.76 -17.18
CA HIS A 466 -15.47 -3.72 -16.78
C HIS A 466 -14.10 -4.23 -16.35
N VAL A 467 -13.94 -5.54 -16.10
CA VAL A 467 -12.75 -6.09 -15.45
C VAL A 467 -12.09 -7.14 -16.33
N PRO A 468 -11.29 -6.73 -17.35
CA PRO A 468 -10.60 -7.68 -18.21
C PRO A 468 -9.62 -8.55 -17.40
N ALA A 469 -9.37 -9.76 -17.89
CA ALA A 469 -8.38 -10.64 -17.27
C ALA A 469 -6.98 -10.00 -17.39
N PRO A 470 -6.27 -9.77 -16.27
CA PRO A 470 -4.91 -9.25 -16.33
C PRO A 470 -3.95 -10.31 -16.90
N PRO A 471 -2.76 -9.91 -17.36
CA PRO A 471 -1.71 -10.85 -17.75
C PRO A 471 -1.37 -11.81 -16.61
N ALA A 472 -1.00 -13.06 -16.94
CA ALA A 472 -0.56 -14.04 -15.96
C ALA A 472 0.69 -13.53 -15.21
N ALA A 473 0.70 -13.73 -13.89
CA ALA A 473 1.86 -13.39 -13.06
C ALA A 473 3.10 -14.17 -13.52
N LYS A 474 4.25 -13.49 -13.60
CA LYS A 474 5.52 -14.12 -13.92
C LYS A 474 6.02 -14.93 -12.71
N PRO A 475 6.89 -15.93 -12.91
CA PRO A 475 7.54 -16.64 -11.79
C PRO A 475 8.24 -15.69 -10.83
N GLU A 476 8.94 -14.69 -11.36
CA GLU A 476 9.62 -13.63 -10.60
C GLU A 476 8.67 -12.84 -9.68
N ASP A 477 7.42 -12.62 -10.11
CA ASP A 477 6.41 -11.93 -9.30
C ASP A 477 6.06 -12.75 -8.05
N LYS A 478 6.02 -14.09 -8.19
CA LYS A 478 5.77 -15.02 -7.08
C LYS A 478 6.95 -15.07 -6.12
N ASP A 479 8.17 -15.15 -6.65
CA ASP A 479 9.40 -15.21 -5.84
C ASP A 479 9.61 -13.92 -5.03
N ASN A 480 9.19 -12.77 -5.59
CA ASN A 480 9.28 -11.46 -4.95
C ASN A 480 8.04 -11.08 -4.12
N TYR A 481 7.09 -12.00 -3.91
CA TYR A 481 5.85 -11.75 -3.17
C TYR A 481 5.07 -10.53 -3.67
N VAL A 482 5.10 -10.28 -4.98
CA VAL A 482 4.39 -9.16 -5.60
C VAL A 482 2.89 -9.40 -5.42
N ARG A 483 2.20 -8.39 -4.87
CA ARG A 483 0.76 -8.46 -4.69
C ARG A 483 0.07 -8.59 -6.05
N ARG A 484 -0.90 -9.49 -6.11
CA ARG A 484 -1.69 -9.74 -7.33
C ARG A 484 -2.51 -8.49 -7.71
N PRO A 485 -2.66 -8.17 -9.00
CA PRO A 485 -3.51 -7.06 -9.43
C PRO A 485 -4.93 -7.20 -8.86
N VAL A 486 -5.52 -6.10 -8.40
CA VAL A 486 -6.89 -6.07 -7.84
C VAL A 486 -7.93 -6.63 -8.83
N ALA A 487 -7.72 -6.44 -10.13
CA ALA A 487 -8.53 -7.07 -11.18
C ALA A 487 -8.50 -8.61 -11.12
N ALA A 488 -7.34 -9.23 -10.88
CA ALA A 488 -7.24 -10.69 -10.70
C ALA A 488 -7.98 -11.11 -9.42
N GLN A 489 -7.76 -10.41 -8.31
CA GLN A 489 -8.39 -10.71 -7.02
C GLN A 489 -9.92 -10.70 -7.11
N LEU A 490 -10.50 -9.69 -7.78
CA LEU A 490 -11.95 -9.60 -7.99
C LEU A 490 -12.51 -10.70 -8.89
N ARG A 491 -11.81 -11.04 -9.97
CA ARG A 491 -12.22 -12.14 -10.86
C ARG A 491 -12.22 -13.46 -10.10
N GLU A 492 -11.18 -13.74 -9.33
CA GLU A 492 -11.14 -14.96 -8.52
C GLU A 492 -12.20 -14.97 -7.42
N LEU A 493 -12.48 -13.84 -6.77
CA LEU A 493 -13.58 -13.71 -5.81
C LEU A 493 -14.91 -14.16 -6.45
N LEU A 494 -15.20 -13.66 -7.65
CA LEU A 494 -16.36 -14.10 -8.42
C LEU A 494 -16.29 -15.61 -8.74
N GLY A 495 -15.14 -16.11 -9.18
CA GLY A 495 -14.93 -17.54 -9.46
C GLY A 495 -15.23 -18.44 -8.27
N ARG A 496 -14.70 -18.10 -7.08
CA ARG A 496 -14.96 -18.83 -5.83
C ARG A 496 -16.43 -18.76 -5.44
N ARG A 497 -17.05 -17.60 -5.57
CA ARG A 497 -18.48 -17.43 -5.28
C ARG A 497 -19.38 -18.25 -6.22
N LEU A 498 -19.07 -18.30 -7.52
CA LEU A 498 -19.77 -19.15 -8.49
C LEU A 498 -19.71 -20.64 -8.10
N LEU A 499 -18.55 -21.12 -7.63
CA LEU A 499 -18.41 -22.49 -7.14
C LEU A 499 -19.22 -22.75 -5.87
N ARG A 500 -19.23 -21.81 -4.92
CA ARG A 500 -20.04 -21.93 -3.69
C ARG A 500 -21.54 -21.96 -3.98
N GLU A 501 -22.00 -21.19 -4.97
CA GLU A 501 -23.42 -21.09 -5.35
C GLU A 501 -23.85 -22.10 -6.43
N GLY A 502 -22.96 -23.03 -6.82
CA GLY A 502 -23.31 -24.15 -7.71
C GLY A 502 -23.25 -23.87 -9.21
N ARG A 503 -22.75 -22.71 -9.63
CA ARG A 503 -22.59 -22.31 -11.04
C ARG A 503 -21.23 -22.77 -11.58
N TYR A 504 -21.04 -24.08 -11.59
CA TYR A 504 -19.76 -24.74 -11.80
C TYR A 504 -19.14 -24.50 -13.18
N ASP A 505 -19.94 -24.48 -14.25
CA ASP A 505 -19.43 -24.37 -15.62
C ASP A 505 -18.90 -22.96 -15.93
N GLU A 506 -19.37 -21.96 -15.18
CA GLU A 506 -19.01 -20.55 -15.39
C GLU A 506 -17.77 -20.13 -14.60
N ALA A 507 -17.50 -20.76 -13.45
CA ALA A 507 -16.44 -20.36 -12.53
C ALA A 507 -15.01 -20.44 -13.10
N PRO A 508 -14.61 -21.50 -13.85
CA PRO A 508 -13.21 -21.72 -14.21
C PRO A 508 -12.55 -20.54 -14.93
N LYS A 509 -13.24 -19.86 -15.85
CA LYS A 509 -12.68 -18.77 -16.66
C LYS A 509 -12.25 -17.52 -15.86
N TYR A 510 -12.60 -17.44 -14.58
CA TYR A 510 -12.26 -16.31 -13.73
C TYR A 510 -11.02 -16.53 -12.86
N PHE A 511 -10.50 -17.76 -12.80
CA PHE A 511 -9.26 -18.06 -12.09
C PHE A 511 -8.03 -17.66 -12.92
N ASP A 512 -7.00 -17.13 -12.24
CA ASP A 512 -5.84 -16.52 -12.89
C ASP A 512 -4.92 -17.53 -13.60
N SER A 513 -4.84 -18.75 -13.06
CA SER A 513 -3.83 -19.74 -13.39
C SER A 513 -4.44 -21.02 -13.94
N PRO A 514 -3.81 -21.67 -14.95
CA PRO A 514 -4.31 -22.92 -15.53
C PRO A 514 -4.57 -24.01 -14.48
N GLU A 515 -3.75 -24.06 -13.42
CA GLU A 515 -3.87 -25.01 -12.32
C GLU A 515 -5.15 -24.78 -11.50
N LEU A 516 -5.48 -23.53 -11.17
CA LEU A 516 -6.73 -23.19 -10.48
C LEU A 516 -7.94 -23.38 -11.40
N GLN A 517 -7.82 -23.04 -12.68
CA GLN A 517 -8.87 -23.31 -13.67
C GLN A 517 -9.16 -24.81 -13.81
N ALA A 518 -8.15 -25.66 -13.79
CA ALA A 518 -8.31 -27.12 -13.80
C ALA A 518 -8.95 -27.62 -12.51
N THR A 519 -8.47 -27.15 -11.35
CA THR A 519 -9.00 -27.52 -10.03
C THR A 519 -10.47 -27.12 -9.87
N ALA A 520 -10.85 -25.92 -10.32
CA ALA A 520 -12.23 -25.44 -10.34
C ALA A 520 -13.13 -26.30 -11.26
N ARG A 521 -12.63 -26.69 -12.45
CA ARG A 521 -13.33 -27.60 -13.36
C ARG A 521 -13.54 -28.97 -12.75
N ASP A 522 -12.50 -29.54 -12.14
CA ASP A 522 -12.57 -30.85 -11.50
C ASP A 522 -13.55 -30.85 -10.33
N TYR A 523 -13.50 -29.81 -9.48
CA TYR A 523 -14.46 -29.65 -8.39
C TYR A 523 -15.90 -29.58 -8.91
N GLY A 524 -16.14 -28.74 -9.93
CA GLY A 524 -17.45 -28.60 -10.56
C GLY A 524 -17.98 -29.90 -11.16
N ARG A 525 -17.15 -30.60 -11.93
CA ARG A 525 -17.45 -31.91 -12.52
C ARG A 525 -17.82 -32.92 -11.44
N ASP A 526 -17.01 -33.01 -10.38
CA ASP A 526 -17.21 -33.98 -9.32
C ASP A 526 -18.51 -33.68 -8.54
N ARG A 527 -18.86 -32.40 -8.34
CA ARG A 527 -20.15 -31.99 -7.76
C ARG A 527 -21.36 -32.32 -8.65
N GLN A 528 -21.25 -32.18 -9.98
CA GLN A 528 -22.30 -32.58 -10.91
C GLN A 528 -22.45 -34.11 -10.97
N GLN A 529 -21.34 -34.83 -11.00
CA GLN A 529 -21.30 -36.30 -11.05
C GLN A 529 -21.77 -36.96 -9.75
N ALA A 530 -21.55 -36.31 -8.61
CA ALA A 530 -22.11 -36.71 -7.32
C ALA A 530 -23.64 -36.87 -7.34
N VAL A 531 -24.32 -36.18 -8.25
CA VAL A 531 -25.79 -36.27 -8.43
C VAL A 531 -26.14 -37.17 -9.62
N SER A 532 -25.42 -37.03 -10.75
CA SER A 532 -25.81 -37.66 -12.02
C SER A 532 -25.37 -39.11 -12.19
N ARG A 533 -24.38 -39.61 -11.42
CA ARG A 533 -23.91 -40.99 -11.57
C ARG A 533 -24.97 -42.01 -11.12
N TRP A 534 -25.12 -43.05 -11.93
CA TRP A 534 -26.15 -44.09 -11.74
C TRP A 534 -25.93 -44.95 -10.49
N THR A 535 -24.69 -45.32 -10.17
CA THR A 535 -24.38 -46.11 -8.96
C THR A 535 -24.23 -45.23 -7.73
N ALA A 536 -24.73 -45.71 -6.59
CA ALA A 536 -24.52 -45.05 -5.30
C ALA A 536 -23.02 -44.91 -4.99
N THR A 537 -22.21 -45.95 -5.22
CA THR A 537 -20.77 -45.86 -5.02
C THR A 537 -20.08 -44.89 -5.97
N GLY A 538 -20.54 -44.73 -7.21
CA GLY A 538 -20.03 -43.72 -8.13
C GLY A 538 -20.35 -42.29 -7.66
N ARG A 539 -21.56 -42.07 -7.12
CA ARG A 539 -21.92 -40.80 -6.46
C ARG A 539 -21.05 -40.55 -5.23
N ALA A 540 -20.80 -41.57 -4.40
CA ALA A 540 -19.93 -41.49 -3.23
C ALA A 540 -18.49 -41.10 -3.60
N GLU A 541 -17.94 -41.73 -4.65
CA GLU A 541 -16.60 -41.43 -5.17
C GLU A 541 -16.49 -39.97 -5.62
N SER A 542 -17.46 -39.49 -6.40
CA SER A 542 -17.49 -38.10 -6.86
C SER A 542 -17.70 -37.10 -5.71
N LEU A 543 -18.55 -37.40 -4.72
CA LEU A 543 -18.68 -36.60 -3.50
C LEU A 543 -17.35 -36.49 -2.75
N PHE A 544 -16.66 -37.62 -2.56
CA PHE A 544 -15.39 -37.65 -1.85
C PHE A 544 -14.24 -37.00 -2.63
N ALA A 545 -14.26 -37.06 -3.96
CA ALA A 545 -13.31 -36.35 -4.82
C ALA A 545 -13.49 -34.83 -4.68
N ALA A 546 -14.73 -34.33 -4.79
CA ALA A 546 -15.05 -32.92 -4.54
C ALA A 546 -14.67 -32.50 -3.11
N ALA A 547 -14.94 -33.36 -2.11
CA ALA A 547 -14.56 -33.14 -0.72
C ALA A 547 -13.05 -32.98 -0.56
N THR A 548 -12.26 -33.82 -1.24
CA THR A 548 -10.80 -33.79 -1.19
C THR A 548 -10.26 -32.51 -1.83
N LEU A 549 -10.82 -32.07 -2.95
CA LEU A 549 -10.45 -30.80 -3.59
C LEU A 549 -10.81 -29.60 -2.71
N ALA A 550 -12.01 -29.58 -2.12
CA ALA A 550 -12.40 -28.57 -1.15
C ALA A 550 -11.43 -28.54 0.04
N ARG A 551 -10.97 -29.68 0.55
CA ARG A 551 -10.03 -29.70 1.67
C ARG A 551 -8.64 -29.17 1.31
N LYS A 552 -8.14 -29.50 0.12
CA LYS A 552 -6.74 -29.24 -0.28
C LYS A 552 -6.54 -27.87 -0.92
N SER A 553 -7.52 -27.42 -1.70
CA SER A 553 -7.46 -26.18 -2.49
C SER A 553 -8.62 -25.23 -2.17
N GLY A 554 -9.36 -25.49 -1.08
CA GLY A 554 -10.57 -24.76 -0.75
C GLY A 554 -10.34 -23.28 -0.45
N MET A 555 -9.17 -22.87 0.03
CA MET A 555 -8.88 -21.45 0.19
C MET A 555 -8.92 -20.75 -1.16
N GLU A 556 -8.30 -21.35 -2.17
CA GLU A 556 -8.14 -20.80 -3.51
C GLU A 556 -9.40 -20.93 -4.37
N ILE A 557 -10.17 -22.01 -4.23
CA ILE A 557 -11.37 -22.24 -5.07
C ILE A 557 -12.70 -22.01 -4.36
N LEU A 558 -12.75 -21.95 -3.03
CA LEU A 558 -14.00 -21.76 -2.29
C LEU A 558 -13.91 -20.64 -1.24
N GLY A 559 -12.73 -20.17 -0.87
CA GLY A 559 -12.53 -19.24 0.24
C GLY A 559 -13.29 -17.91 0.09
N TYR A 560 -13.78 -17.38 1.20
CA TYR A 560 -14.27 -16.00 1.26
C TYR A 560 -13.09 -15.03 1.22
N GLU A 561 -13.20 -13.95 0.45
CA GLU A 561 -12.17 -12.91 0.37
C GLU A 561 -11.93 -12.27 1.73
N MET A 562 -13.02 -12.01 2.46
CA MET A 562 -13.03 -11.49 3.83
C MET A 562 -13.49 -12.59 4.80
N ALA A 563 -14.23 -12.24 5.87
CA ALA A 563 -14.75 -13.22 6.80
C ALA A 563 -15.61 -14.31 6.09
N PRO A 564 -15.50 -15.58 6.50
CA PRO A 564 -14.72 -16.06 7.65
C PRO A 564 -13.27 -16.48 7.33
N ASP A 565 -12.87 -16.57 6.06
CA ASP A 565 -11.60 -17.20 5.67
C ASP A 565 -10.43 -16.23 5.51
N TYR A 566 -10.71 -14.97 5.17
CA TYR A 566 -9.74 -13.92 4.88
C TYR A 566 -8.75 -14.31 3.79
N ARG A 567 -9.24 -14.77 2.62
CA ARG A 567 -8.39 -15.10 1.47
C ARG A 567 -7.49 -13.94 1.05
N ALA A 568 -7.93 -12.68 1.22
CA ALA A 568 -7.14 -11.49 0.98
C ALA A 568 -5.85 -11.42 1.82
N LEU A 569 -5.80 -12.13 2.95
CA LEU A 569 -4.67 -12.23 3.88
C LEU A 569 -4.13 -13.67 3.94
N ASP A 570 -4.35 -14.47 2.88
CA ASP A 570 -4.01 -15.90 2.78
C ASP A 570 -4.58 -16.77 3.92
N GLY A 571 -5.57 -16.25 4.63
CA GLY A 571 -6.11 -16.83 5.85
C GLY A 571 -5.14 -16.82 7.03
N TYR A 572 -4.02 -16.09 7.00
CA TYR A 572 -3.10 -15.98 8.15
C TYR A 572 -3.72 -15.20 9.31
N TYR A 573 -4.46 -14.13 8.99
CA TYR A 573 -5.05 -13.23 9.96
C TYR A 573 -6.59 -13.22 9.87
N SER A 574 -7.22 -12.81 10.96
CA SER A 574 -8.64 -12.50 11.02
C SER A 574 -8.78 -11.08 11.55
N LEU A 575 -9.52 -10.23 10.84
CA LEU A 575 -9.78 -8.85 11.24
C LEU A 575 -11.04 -8.69 12.11
N GLY A 576 -11.60 -9.81 12.58
CA GLY A 576 -12.91 -9.83 13.23
C GLY A 576 -14.06 -9.55 12.27
N ALA A 577 -15.24 -10.09 12.59
CA ALA A 577 -16.47 -9.73 11.89
C ALA A 577 -17.22 -8.71 12.75
N ALA A 578 -17.47 -7.52 12.20
CA ALA A 578 -18.35 -6.54 12.85
C ALA A 578 -19.76 -7.12 12.98
N GLU A 579 -20.44 -6.78 14.07
CA GLU A 579 -21.80 -7.27 14.29
C GLU A 579 -22.76 -6.64 13.26
N LEU A 580 -23.44 -7.49 12.48
CA LEU A 580 -24.36 -7.05 11.42
C LEU A 580 -25.70 -6.59 12.00
N LYS A 581 -25.73 -5.36 12.52
CA LYS A 581 -26.93 -4.70 13.03
C LYS A 581 -27.18 -3.38 12.29
N PRO A 582 -28.44 -3.05 11.96
CA PRO A 582 -28.77 -1.74 11.41
C PRO A 582 -28.29 -0.62 12.32
N GLY A 583 -27.79 0.46 11.73
CA GLY A 583 -27.21 1.59 12.44
C GLY A 583 -26.94 2.78 11.51
N PRO A 584 -26.28 3.85 11.99
CA PRO A 584 -25.93 4.98 11.16
C PRO A 584 -25.18 4.55 9.90
N PHE A 585 -25.73 4.90 8.72
CA PHE A 585 -25.18 4.54 7.41
C PHE A 585 -25.10 3.03 7.12
N LEU A 586 -25.83 2.19 7.86
CA LEU A 586 -25.97 0.75 7.59
C LEU A 586 -27.46 0.38 7.64
N GLU A 587 -28.07 0.37 6.46
CA GLU A 587 -29.51 0.16 6.31
C GLU A 587 -29.92 -1.31 6.45
N THR A 588 -31.17 -1.53 6.85
CA THR A 588 -31.72 -2.88 7.06
C THR A 588 -31.66 -3.74 5.78
N ALA A 589 -31.90 -3.14 4.61
CA ALA A 589 -31.81 -3.84 3.33
C ALA A 589 -30.40 -4.35 3.02
N GLU A 590 -29.37 -3.57 3.39
CA GLU A 590 -27.98 -3.99 3.22
C GLU A 590 -27.65 -5.13 4.17
N VAL A 591 -28.05 -5.02 5.44
CA VAL A 591 -27.88 -6.09 6.45
C VAL A 591 -28.52 -7.40 5.98
N GLN A 592 -29.73 -7.35 5.41
CA GLN A 592 -30.39 -8.53 4.85
C GLN A 592 -29.57 -9.17 3.72
N ARG A 593 -29.02 -8.38 2.79
CA ARG A 593 -28.14 -8.89 1.72
C ARG A 593 -26.87 -9.52 2.28
N GLN A 594 -26.23 -8.86 3.25
CA GLN A 594 -25.06 -9.42 3.94
C GLN A 594 -25.42 -10.73 4.66
N GLN A 595 -26.54 -10.81 5.36
CA GLN A 595 -26.97 -12.06 6.02
C GLN A 595 -27.26 -13.19 5.03
N ALA A 596 -27.86 -12.89 3.87
CA ALA A 596 -28.20 -13.88 2.86
C ALA A 596 -26.97 -14.58 2.24
N SER A 597 -25.84 -13.86 2.17
CA SER A 597 -24.59 -14.35 1.58
C SER A 597 -23.59 -14.92 2.61
N VAL A 598 -23.99 -15.07 3.89
CA VAL A 598 -23.08 -15.55 4.96
C VAL A 598 -22.59 -16.96 4.62
N ALA A 599 -21.33 -17.23 4.93
CA ALA A 599 -20.75 -18.56 4.80
C ALA A 599 -21.57 -19.59 5.60
N LYS A 600 -21.79 -20.78 5.02
CA LYS A 600 -22.50 -21.87 5.69
C LYS A 600 -21.55 -23.08 5.75
N PRO A 601 -20.99 -23.41 6.93
CA PRO A 601 -21.08 -22.70 8.21
C PRO A 601 -20.21 -21.42 8.26
N ASP A 602 -20.57 -20.46 9.12
CA ASP A 602 -19.83 -19.22 9.32
C ASP A 602 -18.67 -19.43 10.32
N ARG A 603 -17.65 -20.16 9.85
CA ARG A 603 -16.47 -20.54 10.65
C ARG A 603 -15.21 -20.38 9.81
N ARG A 604 -14.12 -19.97 10.45
CA ARG A 604 -12.83 -19.78 9.78
C ARG A 604 -12.36 -21.07 9.12
N TYR A 605 -11.87 -20.95 7.89
CA TYR A 605 -11.57 -22.08 7.00
C TYR A 605 -12.82 -22.90 6.65
N HIS A 606 -13.94 -22.22 6.32
CA HIS A 606 -15.26 -22.85 6.14
C HIS A 606 -15.22 -23.98 5.10
N TYR A 607 -14.35 -23.86 4.09
CA TYR A 607 -14.16 -24.87 3.05
C TYR A 607 -13.74 -26.23 3.61
N ARG A 608 -13.11 -26.28 4.78
CA ARG A 608 -12.81 -27.55 5.48
C ARG A 608 -14.09 -28.22 5.96
N TRP A 609 -15.07 -27.44 6.40
CA TRP A 609 -16.34 -27.98 6.93
C TRP A 609 -17.23 -28.40 5.76
N VAL A 610 -17.23 -27.64 4.67
CA VAL A 610 -17.81 -28.07 3.37
C VAL A 610 -17.19 -29.39 2.91
N ALA A 611 -15.86 -29.54 3.00
CA ALA A 611 -15.18 -30.78 2.65
C ALA A 611 -15.63 -31.95 3.55
N ALA A 612 -15.69 -31.76 4.86
CA ALA A 612 -16.11 -32.81 5.78
C ALA A 612 -17.59 -33.20 5.57
N ASP A 613 -18.47 -32.23 5.32
CA ASP A 613 -19.87 -32.49 5.01
C ASP A 613 -20.05 -33.26 3.70
N LEU A 614 -19.32 -32.89 2.64
CA LEU A 614 -19.32 -33.67 1.38
C LEU A 614 -18.83 -35.10 1.58
N ALA A 615 -17.81 -35.32 2.44
CA ALA A 615 -17.35 -36.66 2.79
C ALA A 615 -18.37 -37.44 3.65
N ASN A 616 -19.12 -36.75 4.51
CA ASN A 616 -20.23 -37.34 5.26
C ASN A 616 -21.41 -37.71 4.35
N GLN A 617 -21.75 -36.87 3.38
CA GLN A 617 -22.74 -37.19 2.33
C GLN A 617 -22.28 -38.36 1.46
N ALA A 618 -20.97 -38.49 1.20
CA ALA A 618 -20.43 -39.66 0.51
C ALA A 618 -20.70 -40.95 1.30
N ALA A 619 -20.63 -40.90 2.64
CA ALA A 619 -20.94 -42.03 3.51
C ALA A 619 -22.40 -42.51 3.35
N ASP A 620 -23.36 -41.60 3.12
CA ASP A 620 -24.78 -41.93 2.87
C ASP A 620 -24.97 -42.84 1.65
N GLN A 621 -24.05 -42.76 0.69
CA GLN A 621 -24.10 -43.50 -0.57
C GLN A 621 -23.31 -44.81 -0.51
N LEU A 622 -22.68 -45.15 0.62
CA LEU A 622 -21.83 -46.33 0.79
C LEU A 622 -22.50 -47.40 1.66
N PRO A 623 -22.22 -48.70 1.44
CA PRO A 623 -22.68 -49.72 2.36
C PRO A 623 -22.01 -49.51 3.72
N HIS A 624 -22.80 -49.47 4.79
CA HIS A 624 -22.32 -49.28 6.16
C HIS A 624 -21.29 -50.34 6.58
N SER A 625 -21.32 -51.53 5.96
CA SER A 625 -20.34 -52.61 6.21
C SER A 625 -19.01 -52.48 5.42
N SER A 626 -18.80 -51.40 4.67
CA SER A 626 -17.63 -51.23 3.78
C SER A 626 -16.49 -50.45 4.43
N GLN A 627 -15.24 -50.79 4.09
CA GLN A 627 -14.07 -49.99 4.52
C GLN A 627 -14.18 -48.54 4.04
N ALA A 628 -14.75 -48.32 2.85
CA ALA A 628 -14.95 -46.98 2.30
C ALA A 628 -15.81 -46.11 3.22
N PHE A 629 -16.89 -46.65 3.79
CA PHE A 629 -17.74 -45.94 4.76
C PHE A 629 -16.93 -45.45 5.97
N ALA A 630 -16.12 -46.33 6.57
CA ALA A 630 -15.23 -45.96 7.67
C ALA A 630 -14.20 -44.90 7.25
N ALA A 631 -13.61 -45.06 6.07
CA ALA A 631 -12.52 -44.21 5.59
C ALA A 631 -12.99 -42.78 5.28
N VAL A 632 -14.15 -42.61 4.63
CA VAL A 632 -14.69 -41.28 4.32
C VAL A 632 -15.07 -40.52 5.60
N LEU A 633 -15.69 -41.19 6.58
CA LEU A 633 -16.02 -40.57 7.88
C LEU A 633 -14.76 -40.27 8.71
N CYS A 634 -13.74 -41.14 8.66
CA CYS A 634 -12.45 -40.87 9.31
C CYS A 634 -11.80 -39.61 8.74
N LYS A 635 -11.79 -39.47 7.40
CA LYS A 635 -11.24 -38.29 6.73
C LYS A 635 -12.07 -37.04 7.03
N ALA A 636 -13.40 -37.15 7.04
CA ALA A 636 -14.30 -36.07 7.43
C ALA A 636 -13.95 -35.55 8.83
N ALA A 637 -13.90 -36.45 9.83
CA ALA A 637 -13.52 -36.15 11.21
C ALA A 637 -12.13 -35.51 11.31
N ASN A 638 -11.14 -36.05 10.59
CA ASN A 638 -9.78 -35.49 10.56
C ASN A 638 -9.74 -34.04 10.06
N TRP A 639 -10.57 -33.69 9.08
CA TRP A 639 -10.56 -32.36 8.50
C TRP A 639 -11.14 -31.31 9.43
N VAL A 640 -12.05 -31.71 10.32
CA VAL A 640 -12.72 -30.87 11.34
C VAL A 640 -12.22 -31.13 12.76
N ALA A 641 -10.98 -31.60 12.93
CA ALA A 641 -10.45 -31.98 14.24
C ALA A 641 -10.58 -30.86 15.30
N GLY A 642 -11.04 -31.22 16.51
CA GLY A 642 -11.32 -30.33 17.62
C GLY A 642 -12.72 -29.71 17.62
N SER A 643 -13.66 -30.21 16.79
CA SER A 643 -15.03 -29.68 16.68
C SER A 643 -16.11 -30.68 17.09
N ASP A 644 -17.34 -30.20 17.25
CA ASP A 644 -18.51 -31.07 17.49
C ASP A 644 -18.79 -31.98 16.29
N GLU A 645 -18.54 -31.51 15.06
CA GLU A 645 -18.69 -32.31 13.84
C GLU A 645 -17.73 -33.50 13.82
N GLU A 646 -16.51 -33.37 14.35
CA GLU A 646 -15.59 -34.51 14.53
C GLU A 646 -16.24 -35.61 15.38
N ILE A 647 -16.83 -35.21 16.51
CA ILE A 647 -17.50 -36.12 17.45
C ILE A 647 -18.70 -36.78 16.77
N GLN A 648 -19.51 -36.01 16.05
CA GLN A 648 -20.68 -36.52 15.33
C GLN A 648 -20.28 -37.55 14.26
N TYR A 649 -19.25 -37.28 13.46
CA TYR A 649 -18.78 -38.22 12.44
C TYR A 649 -18.19 -39.49 13.06
N TYR A 650 -17.49 -39.37 14.20
CA TYR A 650 -16.99 -40.53 14.94
C TYR A 650 -18.13 -41.36 15.54
N GLN A 651 -19.12 -40.73 16.19
CA GLN A 651 -20.31 -41.41 16.72
C GLN A 651 -21.05 -42.17 15.61
N ARG A 652 -21.27 -41.51 14.47
CA ARG A 652 -21.87 -42.13 13.30
C ARG A 652 -21.11 -43.37 12.83
N TYR A 653 -19.77 -43.30 12.78
CA TYR A 653 -18.94 -44.46 12.47
C TYR A 653 -19.07 -45.57 13.51
N VAL A 654 -19.09 -45.25 14.81
CA VAL A 654 -19.23 -46.26 15.88
C VAL A 654 -20.58 -46.96 15.82
N GLU A 655 -21.66 -46.24 15.52
CA GLU A 655 -23.02 -46.79 15.44
C GLU A 655 -23.26 -47.65 14.21
N GLN A 656 -22.69 -47.27 13.07
CA GLN A 656 -23.08 -47.81 11.76
C GLN A 656 -21.93 -48.52 11.04
N GLY A 657 -20.68 -48.15 11.33
CA GLY A 657 -19.52 -48.55 10.56
C GLY A 657 -19.03 -49.98 10.82
N PRO A 658 -18.20 -50.54 9.93
CA PRO A 658 -17.59 -51.83 10.15
C PRO A 658 -16.36 -51.71 11.04
N TYR A 659 -15.99 -52.81 11.70
CA TYR A 659 -14.68 -52.89 12.34
C TYR A 659 -13.55 -52.78 11.29
N VAL A 660 -12.64 -51.84 11.50
CA VAL A 660 -11.39 -51.70 10.74
C VAL A 660 -10.21 -51.61 11.72
N SER A 661 -9.10 -52.28 11.42
CA SER A 661 -7.95 -52.40 12.34
C SER A 661 -7.30 -51.05 12.71
N TRP A 662 -7.43 -50.05 11.83
CA TRP A 662 -6.90 -48.71 12.03
C TRP A 662 -7.86 -47.76 12.77
N ALA A 663 -9.07 -48.22 13.16
CA ALA A 663 -10.05 -47.40 13.88
C ALA A 663 -9.55 -46.86 15.22
N ALA A 664 -8.54 -47.49 15.82
CA ALA A 664 -7.91 -46.99 17.05
C ALA A 664 -7.35 -45.56 16.91
N ASN A 665 -7.00 -45.14 15.68
CA ASN A 665 -6.52 -43.80 15.35
C ASN A 665 -7.50 -43.04 14.44
N PHE A 666 -8.81 -43.27 14.61
CA PHE A 666 -9.86 -42.59 13.84
C PHE A 666 -9.70 -41.05 13.92
N GLY A 667 -9.92 -40.35 12.81
CA GLY A 667 -9.69 -38.91 12.73
C GLY A 667 -8.21 -38.49 12.66
N ARG A 668 -7.25 -39.43 12.70
CA ARG A 668 -5.81 -39.12 12.60
C ARG A 668 -5.13 -39.90 11.46
N GLN A 669 -5.17 -41.23 11.50
CA GLN A 669 -4.51 -42.10 10.52
C GLN A 669 -5.53 -42.80 9.63
N CYS A 670 -6.19 -42.01 8.79
CA CYS A 670 -7.24 -42.52 7.90
C CYS A 670 -6.66 -43.05 6.59
N GLN A 671 -6.99 -44.28 6.24
CA GLN A 671 -6.67 -44.87 4.92
C GLN A 671 -7.46 -44.20 3.79
N ALA A 672 -7.05 -44.43 2.55
CA ALA A 672 -7.86 -44.06 1.39
C ALA A 672 -9.13 -44.94 1.31
N PRO A 673 -10.29 -44.41 0.90
CA PRO A 673 -11.50 -45.21 0.72
C PRO A 673 -11.37 -46.19 -0.46
N ASP A 674 -11.70 -47.46 -0.23
CA ASP A 674 -11.77 -48.50 -1.27
C ASP A 674 -13.17 -48.57 -1.89
N PHE A 675 -13.43 -47.70 -2.87
CA PHE A 675 -14.70 -47.63 -3.58
C PHE A 675 -14.96 -48.88 -4.44
N ASP A 676 -13.92 -49.52 -4.98
CA ASP A 676 -14.06 -50.72 -5.82
C ASP A 676 -14.65 -51.89 -5.03
N GLN A 677 -14.15 -52.14 -3.81
CA GLN A 677 -14.71 -53.15 -2.94
C GLN A 677 -16.12 -52.80 -2.46
N ALA A 678 -16.41 -51.53 -2.21
CA ALA A 678 -17.75 -51.08 -1.85
C ALA A 678 -18.76 -51.35 -2.98
N ASN A 679 -18.38 -51.08 -4.23
CA ASN A 679 -19.22 -51.31 -5.41
C ASN A 679 -19.52 -52.80 -5.61
N ARG A 680 -18.52 -53.69 -5.45
CA ARG A 680 -18.72 -55.15 -5.50
C ARG A 680 -19.74 -55.62 -4.46
N ARG A 681 -19.75 -55.00 -3.27
CA ARG A 681 -20.66 -55.36 -2.17
C ARG A 681 -22.10 -54.96 -2.45
N TYR A 682 -22.33 -53.80 -3.08
CA TYR A 682 -23.66 -53.35 -3.53
C TYR A 682 -24.31 -54.30 -4.53
N LEU A 683 -23.52 -54.89 -5.44
CA LEU A 683 -24.02 -55.87 -6.41
C LEU A 683 -24.22 -57.25 -5.77
N THR A 684 -23.33 -57.65 -4.85
CA THR A 684 -23.33 -59.02 -4.30
C THR A 684 -24.28 -59.23 -3.13
N GLN A 685 -24.55 -58.23 -2.28
CA GLN A 685 -25.49 -58.38 -1.16
C GLN A 685 -26.93 -58.73 -1.60
N PRO A 686 -27.58 -57.96 -2.49
CA PRO A 686 -28.91 -58.32 -2.96
C PRO A 686 -28.91 -59.63 -3.76
N LEU A 687 -27.88 -59.88 -4.57
CA LEU A 687 -27.74 -61.15 -5.29
C LEU A 687 -27.57 -62.35 -4.34
N ASN A 688 -26.88 -62.18 -3.23
CA ASN A 688 -26.71 -63.24 -2.23
C ASN A 688 -27.98 -63.46 -1.41
N SER A 689 -28.74 -62.41 -1.09
CA SER A 689 -30.07 -62.52 -0.47
C SER A 689 -31.10 -63.15 -1.41
N VAL A 690 -31.09 -62.79 -2.69
CA VAL A 690 -31.92 -63.44 -3.71
C VAL A 690 -31.48 -64.89 -3.93
N ARG A 691 -30.17 -65.16 -4.01
CA ARG A 691 -29.66 -66.54 -4.11
C ARG A 691 -29.98 -67.37 -2.88
N SER A 692 -29.97 -66.81 -1.67
CA SER A 692 -30.32 -67.54 -0.45
C SER A 692 -31.82 -67.79 -0.36
N ALA A 693 -32.65 -66.81 -0.72
CA ALA A 693 -34.11 -66.94 -0.78
C ALA A 693 -34.59 -67.91 -1.89
N LEU A 694 -33.89 -67.95 -3.03
CA LEU A 694 -34.18 -68.87 -4.14
C LEU A 694 -33.45 -70.22 -4.00
N ARG A 695 -32.56 -70.38 -3.02
CA ARG A 695 -31.81 -71.63 -2.75
C ARG A 695 -32.73 -72.85 -2.55
N PRO A 696 -33.87 -72.75 -1.85
CA PRO A 696 -34.82 -73.88 -1.72
C PRO A 696 -35.49 -74.26 -3.04
N TYR A 697 -35.66 -73.31 -3.96
CA TYR A 697 -36.32 -73.50 -5.26
C TYR A 697 -35.35 -73.78 -6.40
N LYS A 698 -34.05 -74.00 -6.10
CA LYS A 698 -33.00 -74.15 -7.11
C LYS A 698 -33.30 -75.25 -8.14
N VAL A 699 -33.83 -76.39 -7.70
CA VAL A 699 -34.21 -77.49 -8.61
C VAL A 699 -35.43 -77.12 -9.46
N ALA A 700 -36.46 -76.52 -8.85
CA ALA A 700 -37.67 -76.09 -9.56
C ALA A 700 -37.39 -74.99 -10.60
N LEU A 701 -36.49 -74.05 -10.30
CA LEU A 701 -36.05 -73.00 -11.23
C LEU A 701 -35.23 -73.55 -12.39
N VAL A 702 -34.36 -74.53 -12.15
CA VAL A 702 -33.58 -75.18 -13.22
C VAL A 702 -34.48 -76.02 -14.12
N VAL A 703 -35.39 -76.81 -13.55
CA VAL A 703 -36.36 -77.62 -14.31
C VAL A 703 -37.34 -76.72 -15.07
N GLY A 704 -37.86 -75.67 -14.44
CA GLY A 704 -38.74 -74.68 -15.07
C GLY A 704 -38.02 -73.92 -16.19
N GLY A 705 -36.77 -73.51 -15.97
CA GLY A 705 -35.93 -72.87 -16.99
C GLY A 705 -35.66 -73.78 -18.18
N LEU A 706 -35.30 -75.05 -17.95
CA LEU A 706 -35.08 -76.03 -19.02
C LEU A 706 -36.37 -76.35 -19.79
N ALA A 707 -37.52 -76.42 -19.12
CA ALA A 707 -38.81 -76.61 -19.77
C ALA A 707 -39.20 -75.39 -20.62
N LEU A 708 -38.91 -74.18 -20.16
CA LEU A 708 -39.21 -72.94 -20.86
C LEU A 708 -38.28 -72.72 -22.07
N PHE A 709 -36.97 -72.99 -21.91
CA PHE A 709 -36.02 -73.00 -23.02
C PHE A 709 -36.30 -74.12 -24.02
N GLY A 710 -36.66 -75.31 -23.54
CA GLY A 710 -37.10 -76.43 -24.38
C GLY A 710 -38.38 -76.10 -25.14
N GLY A 711 -39.35 -75.46 -24.50
CA GLY A 711 -40.59 -74.98 -25.11
C GLY A 711 -40.37 -73.89 -26.16
N LEU A 712 -39.51 -72.91 -25.86
CA LEU A 712 -39.13 -71.85 -26.81
C LEU A 712 -38.33 -72.41 -27.99
N ALA A 713 -37.40 -73.33 -27.75
CA ALA A 713 -36.66 -74.01 -28.81
C ALA A 713 -37.60 -74.87 -29.68
N ALA A 714 -38.55 -75.59 -29.09
CA ALA A 714 -39.55 -76.34 -29.83
C ALA A 714 -40.48 -75.43 -30.64
N LEU A 715 -40.91 -74.28 -30.10
CA LEU A 715 -41.67 -73.25 -30.81
C LEU A 715 -40.88 -72.64 -31.96
N TRP A 716 -39.59 -72.39 -31.77
CA TRP A 716 -38.70 -71.85 -32.80
C TRP A 716 -38.43 -72.86 -33.91
N VAL A 717 -38.22 -74.14 -33.58
CA VAL A 717 -38.10 -75.24 -34.54
C VAL A 717 -39.42 -75.47 -35.30
N ARG A 718 -40.57 -75.41 -34.62
CA ARG A 718 -41.90 -75.45 -35.28
C ARG A 718 -42.10 -74.28 -36.23
N ARG A 719 -41.74 -73.06 -35.82
CA ARG A 719 -41.81 -71.86 -36.68
C ARG A 719 -40.87 -71.92 -37.88
N ARG A 720 -39.70 -72.58 -37.75
CA ARG A 720 -38.79 -72.82 -38.89
C ARG A 720 -39.29 -73.91 -39.84
N LYS A 721 -39.90 -74.99 -39.32
CA LYS A 721 -40.51 -76.05 -40.15
C LYS A 721 -41.83 -75.65 -40.84
N ALA A 722 -42.48 -74.57 -40.42
CA ALA A 722 -43.65 -74.01 -41.08
C ALA A 722 -43.31 -72.95 -42.16
N LYS A 723 -42.02 -72.73 -42.43
CA LYS A 723 -41.49 -71.82 -43.47
C LYS A 723 -40.64 -72.53 -44.54
N LEU A 724 -40.58 -73.86 -44.49
CA LEU A 724 -40.14 -74.76 -45.56
C LEU A 724 -41.37 -75.56 -45.98
#